data_AF-A0A6I2UHP6-F1
#
_entry.id   AF-A0A6I2UHP6-F1
#
_cell.length_a   1.000
_cell.length_b   1.000
_cell.length_c   1.000
_cell.angle_alpha   90.00
_cell.angle_beta   90.00
_cell.angle_gamma   90.00
#
_symmetry.space_group_name_H-M   'P 1'
#
loop_
_entity.id
_entity.type
_entity.pdbx_description
1 polymer ?
#
loop_
_entity_poly.entity_id
_entity_poly.type
_entity_poly.pdbx_seq_one_letter_code
_entity_poly.pdbx_strand_id
1 'polypeptide(L)'
;MMESLTHAYLRLIDKLEVNDKVANSKAALLHQAQSRNIKPEEYMAQHREDIVKIYKQADLSVICDLMDIGYSWRDVMENYANNPMIINEYDDAALIKQYTDEVIELVNAERHKRSKTDFVEASDAFERIKKNLSKKYMDDDNSFSEYHDGEIVISMLVNEGYPEKTVADVLMKNTEHDEIYIKSLMEKCMVVKRAYSDIQAAPPLAKARNEFDVYRSLAKEHMAKLGIKTLSYSDDMAIFEQLKAIKLPDKFIRTAMLKASPVANEPGRKNEAYVEAVLSGDSNHSEFSDGLARQPVVDVEQEYKALIEIYNSKLKKKGITDGVKEGINRVYFDTLAVKELFNKHYSEADIVRVLKEFSPEDAARSFPGYTLWVMTKARKLIEKEEYILSKPPIILPEGSYSEVIAQGFAPKDIIISLLQKRLELNPSMRHVLHKNFVDKDLAESALSRYPDFDLDAMRGVFANFPRAIILSGSKMAEEKNYVENVVETAKKRIDKQKETNKESEQLKEAFRQKQDVLHQGVTGETASMKMPIYHVGRAALSMMQNNTDEMVLRKMIISNVDAPEDQMEAITNSIIKKNREVLNRMKIVEEHIPSGQDKSVSARIFYLNRLALQHELRKSINASMDPEIVKDMLAAKVYKKTEIKDVVQELSPIAAQPGRGSDYYMEYVYPTAVSLFRTEKEKLKTYHPSPRQQKEENADREYEYHKQQILEAIALPFETAMDVLIAETMLLQGYPEYEIAGALDECSPCRENQENYGLSVTKNAASKSIVEERETIVETTIENTYEDNSLVNSRVLSRNVTENIRSTVVEGGS
;
A
#
# COMPACT_ATOMS: atom_id res chain seq x y z
N MET A 1 -7.94 -41.04 9.60
CA MET A 1 -8.25 -42.12 10.56
C MET A 1 -8.36 -43.40 9.74
N MET A 2 -7.63 -44.44 10.12
CA MET A 2 -7.69 -45.75 9.46
C MET A 2 -9.10 -46.34 9.67
N GLU A 3 -9.64 -47.00 8.65
CA GLU A 3 -10.92 -47.72 8.74
C GLU A 3 -10.86 -48.76 9.89
N SER A 4 -12.00 -49.14 10.48
CA SER A 4 -11.98 -50.21 11.48
C SER A 4 -11.67 -51.55 10.80
N LEU A 5 -10.78 -52.35 11.39
CA LEU A 5 -10.35 -53.66 10.87
C LEU A 5 -11.53 -54.54 10.41
N THR A 6 -12.59 -54.63 11.21
CA THR A 6 -13.80 -55.41 10.90
C THR A 6 -14.51 -54.94 9.62
N HIS A 7 -14.56 -53.63 9.39
CA HIS A 7 -15.20 -53.06 8.20
C HIS A 7 -14.32 -53.29 6.95
N ALA A 8 -13.00 -53.15 7.09
CA ALA A 8 -12.05 -53.46 6.03
C ALA A 8 -12.08 -54.96 5.65
N TYR A 9 -12.17 -55.85 6.65
CA TYR A 9 -12.32 -57.29 6.45
C TYR A 9 -13.58 -57.61 5.65
N LEU A 10 -14.75 -57.17 6.10
CA LEU A 10 -16.04 -57.43 5.43
C LEU A 10 -16.06 -56.91 3.98
N ARG A 11 -15.54 -55.71 3.73
CA ARG A 11 -15.44 -55.17 2.36
C ARG A 11 -14.57 -56.03 1.45
N LEU A 12 -13.44 -56.55 1.96
CA LEU A 12 -12.55 -57.40 1.18
C LEU A 12 -13.20 -58.75 0.86
N ILE A 13 -14.00 -59.31 1.78
CA ILE A 13 -14.79 -60.51 1.52
C ILE A 13 -15.80 -60.27 0.39
N ASP A 14 -16.58 -59.20 0.49
CA ASP A 14 -17.62 -58.87 -0.49
C ASP A 14 -17.01 -58.72 -1.90
N LYS A 15 -15.83 -58.08 -2.00
CA LYS A 15 -15.11 -57.92 -3.27
C LYS A 15 -14.69 -59.25 -3.91
N LEU A 16 -14.42 -60.28 -3.12
CA LEU A 16 -13.95 -61.56 -3.63
C LEU A 16 -15.09 -62.46 -4.13
N GLU A 17 -16.36 -62.10 -3.87
CA GLU A 17 -17.56 -62.84 -4.28
C GLU A 17 -17.47 -64.34 -3.92
N VAL A 18 -16.90 -64.64 -2.74
CA VAL A 18 -16.54 -66.01 -2.34
C VAL A 18 -17.78 -66.89 -2.27
N ASN A 19 -18.88 -66.36 -1.73
CA ASN A 19 -20.15 -67.07 -1.62
C ASN A 19 -20.72 -67.45 -2.99
N ASP A 20 -20.62 -66.57 -3.99
CA ASP A 20 -21.08 -66.85 -5.35
C ASP A 20 -20.19 -67.88 -6.04
N LYS A 21 -18.87 -67.80 -5.86
CA LYS A 21 -17.91 -68.80 -6.39
C LYS A 21 -18.15 -70.18 -5.80
N VAL A 22 -18.41 -70.26 -4.49
CA VAL A 22 -18.73 -71.52 -3.81
C VAL A 22 -20.09 -72.03 -4.27
N ALA A 23 -21.13 -71.19 -4.34
CA ALA A 23 -22.44 -71.57 -4.83
C ALA A 23 -22.39 -72.12 -6.27
N ASN A 24 -21.64 -71.45 -7.16
CA ASN A 24 -21.43 -71.89 -8.55
C ASN A 24 -20.64 -73.21 -8.63
N SER A 25 -19.60 -73.37 -7.80
CA SER A 25 -18.82 -74.61 -7.72
C SER A 25 -19.69 -75.78 -7.25
N LYS A 26 -20.50 -75.58 -6.20
CA LYS A 26 -21.45 -76.58 -5.71
C LYS A 26 -22.49 -76.93 -6.77
N ALA A 27 -23.06 -75.95 -7.46
CA ALA A 27 -24.02 -76.18 -8.54
C ALA A 27 -23.42 -77.01 -9.69
N ALA A 28 -22.17 -76.72 -10.06
CA ALA A 28 -21.43 -77.49 -11.07
C ALA A 28 -21.15 -78.93 -10.60
N LEU A 29 -20.76 -79.13 -9.35
CA LEU A 29 -20.53 -80.46 -8.77
C LEU A 29 -21.82 -81.28 -8.67
N LEU A 30 -22.95 -80.65 -8.34
CA LEU A 30 -24.27 -81.30 -8.32
C LEU A 30 -24.69 -81.75 -9.72
N HIS A 31 -24.49 -80.92 -10.73
CA HIS A 31 -24.76 -81.29 -12.12
C HIS A 31 -23.84 -82.44 -12.59
N GLN A 32 -22.57 -82.44 -12.18
CA GLN A 32 -21.64 -83.53 -12.46
C GLN A 32 -22.06 -84.84 -11.77
N ALA A 33 -22.46 -84.79 -10.50
CA ALA A 33 -22.98 -85.94 -9.76
C ALA A 33 -24.19 -86.58 -10.46
N GLN A 34 -25.13 -85.74 -10.94
CA GLN A 34 -26.30 -86.19 -11.72
C GLN A 34 -25.90 -86.85 -13.04
N SER A 35 -24.94 -86.29 -13.78
CA SER A 35 -24.45 -86.87 -15.03
C SER A 35 -23.68 -88.19 -14.86
N ARG A 36 -23.08 -88.40 -13.68
CA ARG A 36 -22.31 -89.61 -13.31
C ARG A 36 -23.12 -90.63 -12.52
N ASN A 37 -24.38 -90.33 -12.21
CA ASN A 37 -25.30 -91.16 -11.45
C ASN A 37 -24.80 -91.54 -10.04
N ILE A 38 -24.01 -90.66 -9.42
CA ILE A 38 -23.52 -90.78 -8.04
C ILE A 38 -24.46 -89.96 -7.14
N LYS A 39 -24.71 -90.44 -5.92
CA LYS A 39 -25.52 -89.67 -4.96
C LYS A 39 -24.88 -88.30 -4.70
N PRO A 40 -25.64 -87.19 -4.81
CA PRO A 40 -25.10 -85.84 -4.64
C PRO A 40 -24.31 -85.67 -3.34
N GLU A 41 -24.82 -86.19 -2.22
CA GLU A 41 -24.18 -86.09 -0.91
C GLU A 41 -22.79 -86.78 -0.87
N GLU A 42 -22.67 -87.95 -1.51
CA GLU A 42 -21.42 -88.72 -1.56
C GLU A 42 -20.39 -88.05 -2.48
N TYR A 43 -20.84 -87.49 -3.60
CA TYR A 43 -19.98 -86.75 -4.53
C TYR A 43 -19.50 -85.42 -3.95
N MET A 44 -20.37 -84.70 -3.23
CA MET A 44 -20.00 -83.47 -2.52
C MET A 44 -19.02 -83.75 -1.39
N ALA A 45 -19.15 -84.88 -0.68
CA ALA A 45 -18.19 -85.30 0.33
C ALA A 45 -16.81 -85.62 -0.27
N GLN A 46 -16.76 -86.22 -1.47
CA GLN A 46 -15.51 -86.49 -2.18
C GLN A 46 -14.81 -85.21 -2.66
N HIS A 47 -15.57 -84.19 -3.04
CA HIS A 47 -15.06 -82.89 -3.52
C HIS A 47 -15.01 -81.82 -2.42
N ARG A 48 -15.07 -82.23 -1.16
CA ARG A 48 -15.02 -81.35 0.00
C ARG A 48 -13.74 -80.50 0.03
N GLU A 49 -12.60 -81.09 -0.30
CA GLU A 49 -11.31 -80.39 -0.34
C GLU A 49 -11.28 -79.28 -1.41
N ASP A 50 -12.00 -79.44 -2.52
CA ASP A 50 -12.06 -78.43 -3.58
C ASP A 50 -12.79 -77.16 -3.11
N ILE A 51 -13.85 -77.31 -2.31
CA ILE A 51 -14.59 -76.19 -1.71
C ILE A 51 -13.74 -75.52 -0.63
N VAL A 52 -13.10 -76.31 0.24
CA VAL A 52 -12.21 -75.80 1.28
C VAL A 52 -11.05 -74.99 0.68
N LYS A 53 -10.52 -75.41 -0.48
CA LYS A 53 -9.47 -74.70 -1.20
C LYS A 53 -9.90 -73.30 -1.67
N ILE A 54 -11.16 -73.12 -2.08
CA ILE A 54 -11.70 -71.81 -2.48
C ILE A 54 -11.71 -70.85 -1.29
N TYR A 55 -12.23 -71.30 -0.14
CA TYR A 55 -12.21 -70.50 1.10
C TYR A 55 -10.78 -70.19 1.52
N LYS A 56 -9.88 -71.18 1.47
CA LYS A 56 -8.49 -71.04 1.88
C LYS A 56 -7.76 -69.96 1.07
N GLN A 57 -7.96 -69.94 -0.24
CA GLN A 57 -7.37 -68.91 -1.10
C GLN A 57 -7.93 -67.53 -0.83
N ALA A 58 -9.24 -67.44 -0.52
CA ALA A 58 -9.88 -66.18 -0.19
C ALA A 58 -9.39 -65.63 1.17
N ASP A 59 -9.40 -66.45 2.22
CA ASP A 59 -8.91 -66.08 3.56
C ASP A 59 -7.43 -65.65 3.50
N LEU A 60 -6.59 -66.43 2.81
CA LEU A 60 -5.18 -66.10 2.62
C LEU A 60 -5.00 -64.76 1.90
N SER A 61 -5.83 -64.45 0.90
CA SER A 61 -5.79 -63.17 0.20
C SER A 61 -6.20 -62.01 1.10
N VAL A 62 -7.30 -62.14 1.82
CA VAL A 62 -7.81 -61.09 2.71
C VAL A 62 -6.81 -60.78 3.83
N ILE A 63 -6.19 -61.81 4.41
CA ILE A 63 -5.15 -61.64 5.44
C ILE A 63 -3.95 -60.85 4.88
N CYS A 64 -3.43 -61.23 3.70
CA CYS A 64 -2.34 -60.51 3.08
C CYS A 64 -2.71 -59.05 2.79
N ASP A 65 -3.89 -58.81 2.21
CA ASP A 65 -4.36 -57.48 1.84
C ASP A 65 -4.53 -56.57 3.08
N LEU A 66 -5.04 -57.10 4.19
CA LEU A 66 -5.13 -56.35 5.46
C LEU A 66 -3.76 -55.98 6.02
N MET A 67 -2.79 -56.88 5.94
CA MET A 67 -1.43 -56.57 6.35
C MET A 67 -0.78 -55.51 5.46
N ASP A 68 -1.04 -55.54 4.15
CA ASP A 68 -0.50 -54.58 3.19
C ASP A 68 -1.18 -53.20 3.31
N ILE A 69 -2.44 -53.16 3.79
CA ILE A 69 -3.13 -51.91 4.21
C ILE A 69 -2.53 -51.33 5.50
N GLY A 70 -1.74 -52.11 6.26
CA GLY A 70 -0.97 -51.66 7.42
C GLY A 70 -1.56 -52.04 8.78
N TYR A 71 -2.53 -52.96 8.83
CA TYR A 71 -3.00 -53.51 10.10
C TYR A 71 -1.95 -54.44 10.73
N SER A 72 -1.89 -54.47 12.06
CA SER A 72 -0.88 -55.27 12.76
C SER A 72 -1.20 -56.77 12.62
N TRP A 73 -0.14 -57.60 12.53
CA TRP A 73 -0.28 -59.06 12.50
C TRP A 73 -1.16 -59.59 13.63
N ARG A 74 -0.99 -59.03 14.85
CA ARG A 74 -1.76 -59.44 16.02
C ARG A 74 -3.25 -59.20 15.80
N ASP A 75 -3.63 -58.01 15.36
CA ASP A 75 -5.03 -57.63 15.21
C ASP A 75 -5.70 -58.41 14.07
N VAL A 76 -4.99 -58.58 12.94
CA VAL A 76 -5.50 -59.38 11.79
C VAL A 76 -5.71 -60.84 12.20
N MET A 77 -4.78 -61.44 12.93
CA MET A 77 -4.93 -62.83 13.38
C MET A 77 -6.04 -63.01 14.43
N GLU A 78 -6.19 -62.06 15.36
CA GLU A 78 -7.27 -62.10 16.34
C GLU A 78 -8.65 -61.97 15.67
N ASN A 79 -8.77 -61.11 14.65
CA ASN A 79 -10.00 -60.99 13.87
C ASN A 79 -10.28 -62.25 13.04
N TYR A 80 -9.25 -62.80 12.37
CA TYR A 80 -9.35 -64.01 11.56
C TYR A 80 -9.69 -65.25 12.40
N ALA A 81 -9.06 -65.44 13.56
CA ALA A 81 -9.32 -66.59 14.43
C ALA A 81 -10.79 -66.67 14.89
N ASN A 82 -11.46 -65.52 15.01
CA ASN A 82 -12.87 -65.44 15.39
C ASN A 82 -13.83 -65.53 14.20
N ASN A 83 -13.36 -65.36 12.96
CA ASN A 83 -14.21 -65.26 11.77
C ASN A 83 -13.63 -65.97 10.53
N PRO A 84 -13.08 -67.20 10.59
CA PRO A 84 -12.59 -67.84 9.38
C PRO A 84 -13.77 -68.17 8.45
N MET A 85 -13.66 -67.92 7.13
CA MET A 85 -14.81 -68.03 6.22
C MET A 85 -15.46 -69.42 6.23
N ILE A 86 -14.69 -70.47 6.53
CA ILE A 86 -15.14 -71.86 6.61
C ILE A 86 -16.17 -72.12 7.72
N ILE A 87 -16.25 -71.25 8.73
CA ILE A 87 -17.14 -71.43 9.91
C ILE A 87 -18.62 -71.40 9.53
N ASN A 88 -18.97 -70.75 8.40
CA ASN A 88 -20.34 -70.69 7.91
C ASN A 88 -20.77 -71.97 7.17
N GLU A 89 -19.85 -72.88 6.87
CA GLU A 89 -20.09 -74.07 6.05
C GLU A 89 -19.97 -75.39 6.83
N TYR A 90 -19.12 -75.43 7.87
CA TYR A 90 -18.90 -76.63 8.68
C TYR A 90 -18.88 -76.29 10.18
N ASP A 91 -19.54 -77.12 11.00
CA ASP A 91 -19.59 -76.99 12.46
C ASP A 91 -18.55 -77.86 13.21
N ASP A 92 -17.53 -78.38 12.51
CA ASP A 92 -16.49 -79.23 13.12
C ASP A 92 -15.31 -78.38 13.63
N ALA A 93 -15.23 -78.24 14.95
CA ALA A 93 -14.19 -77.45 15.62
C ALA A 93 -12.75 -77.96 15.36
N ALA A 94 -12.54 -79.26 15.19
CA ALA A 94 -11.20 -79.82 14.94
C ALA A 94 -10.75 -79.49 13.51
N LEU A 95 -11.67 -79.58 12.55
CA LEU A 95 -11.45 -79.20 11.17
C LEU A 95 -11.17 -77.69 11.03
N ILE A 96 -11.99 -76.85 11.65
CA ILE A 96 -11.82 -75.38 11.58
C ILE A 96 -10.44 -75.01 12.10
N LYS A 97 -10.01 -75.59 13.23
CA LYS A 97 -8.69 -75.34 13.80
C LYS A 97 -7.55 -75.77 12.85
N GLN A 98 -7.63 -76.97 12.29
CA GLN A 98 -6.63 -77.45 11.33
C GLN A 98 -6.56 -76.54 10.09
N TYR A 99 -7.71 -76.11 9.57
CA TYR A 99 -7.80 -75.16 8.46
C TYR A 99 -7.16 -73.81 8.80
N THR A 100 -7.48 -73.24 9.97
CA THR A 100 -6.93 -71.94 10.37
C THR A 100 -5.42 -71.98 10.55
N ASP A 101 -4.89 -73.04 11.15
CA ASP A 101 -3.44 -73.23 11.33
C ASP A 101 -2.73 -73.32 9.97
N GLU A 102 -3.30 -74.08 9.02
CA GLU A 102 -2.73 -74.25 7.69
C GLU A 102 -2.77 -72.95 6.85
N VAL A 103 -3.81 -72.14 6.98
CA VAL A 103 -3.88 -70.81 6.33
C VAL A 103 -2.78 -69.91 6.88
N ILE A 104 -2.60 -69.87 8.21
CA ILE A 104 -1.59 -69.04 8.89
C ILE A 104 -0.17 -69.43 8.44
N GLU A 105 0.14 -70.72 8.34
CA GLU A 105 1.44 -71.21 7.87
C GLU A 105 1.76 -70.76 6.44
N LEU A 106 0.74 -70.66 5.58
CA LEU A 106 0.91 -70.28 4.17
C LEU A 106 1.00 -68.77 3.94
N VAL A 107 0.65 -67.93 4.93
CA VAL A 107 0.67 -66.45 4.76
C VAL A 107 2.05 -65.97 4.35
N ASN A 108 3.12 -66.42 5.01
CA ASN A 108 4.47 -65.96 4.69
C ASN A 108 4.93 -66.42 3.30
N ALA A 109 4.57 -67.64 2.89
CA ALA A 109 4.90 -68.16 1.56
C ALA A 109 4.16 -67.41 0.45
N GLU A 110 2.88 -67.12 0.66
CA GLU A 110 2.07 -66.36 -0.30
C GLU A 110 2.52 -64.90 -0.38
N ARG A 111 2.85 -64.26 0.74
CA ARG A 111 3.44 -62.91 0.73
C ARG A 111 4.79 -62.87 0.01
N HIS A 112 5.62 -63.90 0.18
CA HIS A 112 6.89 -64.00 -0.54
C HIS A 112 6.69 -64.21 -2.06
N LYS A 113 5.68 -64.98 -2.44
CA LYS A 113 5.29 -65.20 -3.85
C LYS A 113 4.71 -63.94 -4.49
N ARG A 114 3.82 -63.22 -3.78
CA ARG A 114 3.32 -61.89 -4.18
C ARG A 114 4.47 -60.92 -4.37
N SER A 115 5.34 -60.77 -3.39
CA SER A 115 6.52 -59.89 -3.47
C SER A 115 7.42 -60.15 -4.70
N LYS A 116 7.63 -61.43 -5.10
CA LYS A 116 8.39 -61.75 -6.33
C LYS A 116 7.64 -61.42 -7.61
N THR A 117 6.32 -61.63 -7.63
CA THR A 117 5.47 -61.33 -8.79
C THR A 117 5.33 -59.81 -8.95
N ASP A 118 5.03 -59.12 -7.84
CA ASP A 118 4.96 -57.67 -7.74
C ASP A 118 6.27 -57.01 -8.16
N PHE A 119 7.44 -57.58 -7.83
CA PHE A 119 8.73 -57.05 -8.26
C PHE A 119 8.93 -57.11 -9.79
N VAL A 120 8.51 -58.21 -10.42
CA VAL A 120 8.61 -58.38 -11.88
C VAL A 120 7.64 -57.44 -12.58
N GLU A 121 6.38 -57.41 -12.14
CA GLU A 121 5.36 -56.52 -12.69
C GLU A 121 5.70 -55.04 -12.48
N ALA A 122 6.25 -54.69 -11.31
CA ALA A 122 6.75 -53.34 -11.03
C ALA A 122 7.98 -52.98 -11.87
N SER A 123 8.89 -53.93 -12.14
CA SER A 123 10.03 -53.69 -13.04
C SER A 123 9.56 -53.44 -14.48
N ASP A 124 8.59 -54.21 -14.96
CA ASP A 124 8.01 -54.01 -16.30
C ASP A 124 7.23 -52.68 -16.38
N ALA A 125 6.53 -52.30 -15.31
CA ALA A 125 5.87 -51.02 -15.20
C ALA A 125 6.88 -49.86 -15.19
N PHE A 126 7.98 -49.99 -14.46
CA PHE A 126 9.07 -49.00 -14.43
C PHE A 126 9.60 -48.71 -15.85
N GLU A 127 9.97 -49.75 -16.60
CA GLU A 127 10.47 -49.59 -17.98
C GLU A 127 9.42 -49.01 -18.93
N ARG A 128 8.15 -49.40 -18.77
CA ARG A 128 7.03 -48.84 -19.54
C ARG A 128 6.87 -47.34 -19.28
N ILE A 129 6.85 -46.92 -18.01
CA ILE A 129 6.66 -45.53 -17.61
C ILE A 129 7.86 -44.70 -18.08
N LYS A 130 9.08 -45.19 -17.84
CA LYS A 130 10.33 -44.58 -18.31
C LYS A 130 10.30 -44.32 -19.81
N LYS A 131 9.97 -45.34 -20.62
CA LYS A 131 9.86 -45.22 -22.09
C LYS A 131 8.79 -44.22 -22.54
N ASN A 132 7.67 -44.14 -21.82
CA ASN A 132 6.61 -43.16 -22.13
C ASN A 132 7.05 -41.73 -21.82
N LEU A 133 7.79 -41.51 -20.73
CA LEU A 133 8.34 -40.20 -20.38
C LEU A 133 9.44 -39.75 -21.35
N SER A 134 10.35 -40.65 -21.75
CA SER A 134 11.37 -40.33 -22.78
C SER A 134 10.72 -39.89 -24.10
N LYS A 135 9.60 -40.52 -24.51
CA LYS A 135 8.82 -40.09 -25.68
C LYS A 135 8.12 -38.74 -25.49
N LYS A 136 7.64 -38.45 -24.28
CA LYS A 136 6.92 -37.21 -23.93
C LYS A 136 7.84 -35.99 -23.98
N TYR A 137 9.10 -36.14 -23.55
CA TYR A 137 10.05 -35.02 -23.42
C TYR A 137 11.09 -34.93 -24.55
N MET A 138 11.13 -35.87 -25.51
CA MET A 138 12.09 -35.92 -26.63
C MET A 138 13.57 -35.89 -26.21
N ASP A 139 13.88 -36.38 -25.00
CA ASP A 139 15.26 -36.51 -24.51
C ASP A 139 15.83 -37.87 -24.93
N ASP A 140 16.88 -37.85 -25.76
CA ASP A 140 17.72 -39.02 -26.14
C ASP A 140 18.88 -39.24 -25.14
N ASP A 141 18.98 -38.42 -24.08
CA ASP A 141 20.12 -38.43 -23.15
C ASP A 141 19.80 -39.24 -21.87
N ASN A 142 20.61 -40.26 -21.60
CA ASN A 142 20.43 -41.23 -20.51
C ASN A 142 20.60 -40.68 -19.08
N SER A 143 20.74 -39.36 -18.88
CA SER A 143 20.84 -38.77 -17.54
C SER A 143 19.46 -38.33 -17.03
N PHE A 144 18.76 -39.25 -16.35
CA PHE A 144 17.52 -38.91 -15.66
C PHE A 144 17.82 -37.90 -14.54
N SER A 145 17.06 -36.80 -14.51
CA SER A 145 17.08 -35.86 -13.39
C SER A 145 16.16 -36.35 -12.26
N GLU A 146 16.38 -35.90 -11.03
CA GLU A 146 15.57 -36.24 -9.85
C GLU A 146 14.06 -36.02 -10.07
N TYR A 147 13.69 -35.08 -10.94
CA TYR A 147 12.32 -34.85 -11.36
C TYR A 147 11.72 -36.02 -12.16
N HIS A 148 12.47 -36.59 -13.11
CA HIS A 148 12.00 -37.73 -13.90
C HIS A 148 11.92 -39.00 -13.06
N ASP A 149 12.91 -39.23 -12.20
CA ASP A 149 12.86 -40.34 -11.25
C ASP A 149 11.68 -40.17 -10.29
N GLY A 150 11.42 -38.94 -9.83
CA GLY A 150 10.24 -38.59 -9.04
C GLY A 150 8.92 -38.87 -9.75
N GLU A 151 8.77 -38.47 -11.02
CA GLU A 151 7.56 -38.70 -11.83
C GLU A 151 7.31 -40.22 -12.03
N ILE A 152 8.37 -40.99 -12.26
CA ILE A 152 8.29 -42.46 -12.36
C ILE A 152 7.83 -43.06 -11.02
N VAL A 153 8.48 -42.68 -9.92
CA VAL A 153 8.19 -43.23 -8.58
C VAL A 153 6.78 -42.88 -8.11
N ILE A 154 6.35 -41.62 -8.29
CA ILE A 154 4.97 -41.21 -7.95
C ILE A 154 3.96 -42.00 -8.77
N SER A 155 4.20 -42.21 -10.07
CA SER A 155 3.31 -43.01 -10.91
C SER A 155 3.23 -44.46 -10.42
N MET A 156 4.36 -45.08 -10.07
CA MET A 156 4.37 -46.44 -9.52
C MET A 156 3.64 -46.52 -8.16
N LEU A 157 3.82 -45.54 -7.28
CA LEU A 157 3.23 -45.53 -5.94
C LEU A 157 1.74 -45.16 -5.91
N VAL A 158 1.28 -44.28 -6.82
CA VAL A 158 -0.06 -43.69 -6.78
C VAL A 158 -0.95 -44.20 -7.91
N ASN A 159 -0.46 -44.26 -9.15
CA ASN A 159 -1.27 -44.72 -10.28
C ASN A 159 -1.39 -46.24 -10.31
N GLU A 160 -0.26 -46.93 -10.20
CA GLU A 160 -0.17 -48.39 -10.26
C GLU A 160 -0.36 -49.03 -8.87
N GLY A 161 -0.06 -48.30 -7.78
CA GLY A 161 -0.35 -48.71 -6.41
C GLY A 161 0.65 -49.71 -5.81
N TYR A 162 1.88 -49.75 -6.32
CA TYR A 162 2.90 -50.68 -5.82
C TYR A 162 3.38 -50.32 -4.39
N PRO A 163 3.78 -51.33 -3.59
CA PRO A 163 4.35 -51.10 -2.26
C PRO A 163 5.68 -50.33 -2.31
N GLU A 164 5.93 -49.50 -1.29
CA GLU A 164 7.13 -48.65 -1.17
C GLU A 164 8.42 -49.45 -1.34
N LYS A 165 8.53 -50.56 -0.61
CA LYS A 165 9.69 -51.44 -0.64
C LYS A 165 9.94 -52.02 -2.03
N THR A 166 8.87 -52.46 -2.71
CA THR A 166 8.96 -53.01 -4.06
C THR A 166 9.46 -51.95 -5.05
N VAL A 167 8.97 -50.71 -4.97
CA VAL A 167 9.43 -49.61 -5.84
C VAL A 167 10.91 -49.28 -5.57
N ALA A 168 11.32 -49.19 -4.30
CA ALA A 168 12.72 -48.95 -3.94
C ALA A 168 13.65 -50.05 -4.46
N ASP A 169 13.26 -51.32 -4.32
CA ASP A 169 14.01 -52.48 -4.84
C ASP A 169 14.11 -52.44 -6.38
N VAL A 170 13.06 -52.00 -7.08
CA VAL A 170 13.05 -51.85 -8.54
C VAL A 170 14.02 -50.75 -8.99
N LEU A 171 14.07 -49.62 -8.29
CA LEU A 171 15.03 -48.54 -8.58
C LEU A 171 16.47 -49.00 -8.35
N MET A 172 16.73 -49.68 -7.21
CA MET A 172 18.06 -50.19 -6.86
C MET A 172 18.60 -51.17 -7.90
N LYS A 173 17.73 -51.91 -8.58
CA LYS A 173 18.13 -52.89 -9.59
C LYS A 173 18.26 -52.30 -11.01
N ASN A 174 17.38 -51.37 -11.39
CA ASN A 174 17.25 -50.90 -12.77
C ASN A 174 17.89 -49.53 -13.03
N THR A 175 18.53 -48.92 -12.02
CA THR A 175 19.24 -47.64 -12.14
C THR A 175 20.66 -47.77 -11.57
N GLU A 176 21.55 -46.83 -11.95
CA GLU A 176 22.92 -46.74 -11.40
C GLU A 176 22.99 -45.87 -10.12
N HIS A 177 21.85 -45.46 -9.58
CA HIS A 177 21.80 -44.59 -8.40
C HIS A 177 22.19 -45.34 -7.12
N ASP A 178 22.83 -44.64 -6.19
CA ASP A 178 23.16 -45.21 -4.89
C ASP A 178 21.93 -45.32 -3.96
N GLU A 179 22.07 -46.17 -2.92
CA GLU A 179 21.00 -46.45 -1.95
C GLU A 179 20.54 -45.19 -1.19
N ILE A 180 21.44 -44.20 -1.01
CA ILE A 180 21.16 -42.97 -0.28
C ILE A 180 20.27 -42.04 -1.12
N TYR A 181 20.58 -41.90 -2.41
CA TYR A 181 19.77 -41.16 -3.37
C TYR A 181 18.38 -41.76 -3.49
N ILE A 182 18.29 -43.08 -3.67
CA ILE A 182 17.00 -43.78 -3.78
C ILE A 182 16.18 -43.58 -2.51
N LYS A 183 16.79 -43.69 -1.33
CA LYS A 183 16.10 -43.43 -0.05
C LYS A 183 15.60 -41.98 0.05
N SER A 184 16.43 -41.00 -0.28
CA SER A 184 16.06 -39.58 -0.28
C SER A 184 14.90 -39.28 -1.26
N LEU A 185 14.96 -39.83 -2.46
CA LEU A 185 13.91 -39.70 -3.46
C LEU A 185 12.60 -40.32 -2.97
N MET A 186 12.66 -41.53 -2.39
CA MET A 186 11.49 -42.21 -1.83
C MET A 186 10.86 -41.41 -0.69
N GLU A 187 11.66 -40.84 0.23
CA GLU A 187 11.15 -39.98 1.30
C GLU A 187 10.37 -38.77 0.76
N LYS A 188 10.90 -38.09 -0.27
CA LYS A 188 10.21 -36.98 -0.95
C LYS A 188 8.93 -37.43 -1.65
N CYS A 189 8.98 -38.54 -2.38
CA CYS A 189 7.80 -39.12 -3.06
C CYS A 189 6.71 -39.55 -2.06
N MET A 190 7.08 -39.98 -0.86
CA MET A 190 6.12 -40.36 0.18
C MET A 190 5.35 -39.16 0.74
N VAL A 191 5.95 -37.97 0.77
CA VAL A 191 5.23 -36.72 1.08
C VAL A 191 4.15 -36.45 0.03
N VAL A 192 4.47 -36.63 -1.25
CA VAL A 192 3.52 -36.47 -2.36
C VAL A 192 2.42 -37.53 -2.32
N LYS A 193 2.76 -38.81 -2.09
CA LYS A 193 1.79 -39.89 -1.90
C LYS A 193 0.82 -39.59 -0.75
N ARG A 194 1.33 -39.02 0.35
CA ARG A 194 0.51 -38.59 1.48
C ARG A 194 -0.43 -37.44 1.10
N ALA A 195 0.01 -36.49 0.28
CA ALA A 195 -0.86 -35.42 -0.22
C ALA A 195 -2.03 -35.98 -1.04
N TYR A 196 -1.80 -36.99 -1.89
CA TYR A 196 -2.87 -37.70 -2.60
C TYR A 196 -3.81 -38.45 -1.65
N SER A 197 -3.27 -39.07 -0.60
CA SER A 197 -4.08 -39.73 0.43
C SER A 197 -4.95 -38.74 1.21
N ASP A 198 -4.40 -37.56 1.53
CA ASP A 198 -5.12 -36.47 2.19
C ASP A 198 -6.23 -35.89 1.30
N ILE A 199 -6.03 -35.83 -0.03
CA ILE A 199 -7.07 -35.47 -1.00
C ILE A 199 -8.20 -36.51 -0.96
N GLN A 200 -7.88 -37.80 -1.01
CA GLN A 200 -8.90 -38.85 -0.93
C GLN A 200 -9.68 -38.82 0.39
N ALA A 201 -9.00 -38.52 1.51
CA ALA A 201 -9.61 -38.39 2.83
C ALA A 201 -10.34 -37.05 3.06
N ALA A 202 -10.30 -36.12 2.11
CA ALA A 202 -10.86 -34.78 2.29
C ALA A 202 -12.38 -34.81 2.56
N PRO A 203 -12.87 -33.96 3.47
CA PRO A 203 -14.31 -33.80 3.70
C PRO A 203 -14.99 -33.20 2.46
N PRO A 204 -16.32 -33.26 2.35
CA PRO A 204 -17.05 -32.48 1.35
C PRO A 204 -16.76 -30.99 1.52
N LEU A 205 -16.75 -30.22 0.42
CA LEU A 205 -16.40 -28.79 0.42
C LEU A 205 -17.18 -27.98 1.46
N ALA A 206 -18.46 -28.28 1.68
CA ALA A 206 -19.32 -27.62 2.67
C ALA A 206 -18.86 -27.80 4.14
N LYS A 207 -17.97 -28.76 4.42
CA LYS A 207 -17.43 -29.07 5.75
C LYS A 207 -15.93 -28.75 5.87
N ALA A 208 -15.33 -28.11 4.86
CA ALA A 208 -13.93 -27.70 4.89
C ALA A 208 -13.67 -26.67 6.00
N ARG A 209 -12.61 -26.85 6.79
CA ARG A 209 -12.34 -26.02 7.98
C ARG A 209 -11.20 -25.02 7.77
N ASN A 210 -10.39 -25.22 6.75
CA ASN A 210 -9.22 -24.40 6.44
C ASN A 210 -8.97 -24.41 4.92
N GLU A 211 -8.07 -23.55 4.47
CA GLU A 211 -7.71 -23.38 3.07
C GLU A 211 -7.15 -24.65 2.39
N PHE A 212 -6.49 -25.53 3.15
CA PHE A 212 -5.99 -26.82 2.65
C PHE A 212 -7.14 -27.79 2.40
N ASP A 213 -8.11 -27.85 3.31
CA ASP A 213 -9.31 -28.67 3.16
C ASP A 213 -10.11 -28.22 1.93
N VAL A 214 -10.18 -26.91 1.66
CA VAL A 214 -10.87 -26.39 0.49
C VAL A 214 -10.18 -26.82 -0.81
N TYR A 215 -8.85 -26.65 -0.92
CA TYR A 215 -8.10 -27.15 -2.08
C TYR A 215 -8.27 -28.66 -2.24
N ARG A 216 -8.11 -29.45 -1.17
CA ARG A 216 -8.21 -30.91 -1.21
C ARG A 216 -9.59 -31.41 -1.60
N SER A 217 -10.65 -30.73 -1.14
CA SER A 217 -12.04 -31.06 -1.50
C SER A 217 -12.28 -30.83 -2.99
N LEU A 218 -11.83 -29.70 -3.53
CA LEU A 218 -11.95 -29.41 -4.96
C LEU A 218 -11.10 -30.34 -5.81
N ALA A 219 -9.87 -30.63 -5.39
CA ALA A 219 -9.00 -31.60 -6.05
C ALA A 219 -9.66 -32.99 -6.08
N LYS A 220 -10.26 -33.44 -4.98
CA LYS A 220 -10.99 -34.72 -4.90
C LYS A 220 -12.16 -34.78 -5.89
N GLU A 221 -12.98 -33.73 -5.94
CA GLU A 221 -14.10 -33.63 -6.88
C GLU A 221 -13.63 -33.58 -8.34
N HIS A 222 -12.55 -32.84 -8.62
CA HIS A 222 -11.95 -32.72 -9.94
C HIS A 222 -11.37 -34.06 -10.44
N MET A 223 -10.60 -34.74 -9.59
CA MET A 223 -10.04 -36.07 -9.88
C MET A 223 -11.14 -37.11 -10.11
N ALA A 224 -12.19 -37.11 -9.29
CA ALA A 224 -13.34 -38.01 -9.46
C ALA A 224 -14.09 -37.74 -10.78
N LYS A 225 -14.23 -36.48 -11.18
CA LYS A 225 -14.89 -36.08 -12.43
C LYS A 225 -14.11 -36.53 -13.67
N LEU A 226 -12.77 -36.45 -13.64
CA LEU A 226 -11.91 -36.82 -14.76
C LEU A 226 -11.51 -38.31 -14.75
N GLY A 227 -11.75 -39.02 -13.65
CA GLY A 227 -11.35 -40.43 -13.50
C GLY A 227 -9.82 -40.60 -13.42
N ILE A 228 -9.10 -39.57 -12.97
CA ILE A 228 -7.63 -39.57 -12.88
C ILE A 228 -7.15 -39.86 -11.45
N LYS A 229 -5.97 -40.47 -11.34
CA LYS A 229 -5.33 -40.81 -10.05
C LYS A 229 -4.21 -39.84 -9.65
N THR A 230 -3.62 -39.13 -10.59
CA THR A 230 -2.60 -38.08 -10.37
C THR A 230 -3.00 -36.80 -11.08
N LEU A 231 -2.65 -35.66 -10.50
CA LEU A 231 -2.92 -34.33 -11.05
C LEU A 231 -1.76 -33.87 -11.96
N SER A 232 -2.09 -33.03 -12.94
CA SER A 232 -1.15 -32.30 -13.78
C SER A 232 -1.24 -30.79 -13.55
N TYR A 233 -0.35 -30.01 -14.19
CA TYR A 233 -0.43 -28.54 -14.13
C TYR A 233 -1.76 -27.98 -14.62
N SER A 234 -2.30 -28.52 -15.73
CA SER A 234 -3.60 -28.08 -16.23
C SER A 234 -4.73 -28.36 -15.26
N ASP A 235 -4.62 -29.45 -14.49
CA ASP A 235 -5.60 -29.78 -13.46
C ASP A 235 -5.46 -28.84 -12.26
N ASP A 236 -4.23 -28.53 -11.83
CA ASP A 236 -3.96 -27.56 -10.77
C ASP A 236 -4.42 -26.15 -11.16
N MET A 237 -4.28 -25.75 -12.42
CA MET A 237 -4.81 -24.50 -12.96
C MET A 237 -6.34 -24.49 -12.95
N ALA A 238 -6.98 -25.60 -13.33
CA ALA A 238 -8.44 -25.73 -13.28
C ALA A 238 -8.97 -25.70 -11.83
N ILE A 239 -8.22 -26.25 -10.87
CA ILE A 239 -8.54 -26.17 -9.44
C ILE A 239 -8.33 -24.74 -8.92
N PHE A 240 -7.27 -24.06 -9.37
CA PHE A 240 -7.02 -22.66 -9.06
C PHE A 240 -8.15 -21.74 -9.51
N GLU A 241 -8.65 -21.91 -10.73
CA GLU A 241 -9.80 -21.13 -11.23
C GLU A 241 -11.08 -21.42 -10.41
N GLN A 242 -11.28 -22.64 -9.92
CA GLN A 242 -12.36 -22.96 -9.00
C GLN A 242 -12.18 -22.29 -7.62
N LEU A 243 -10.95 -22.23 -7.11
CA LEU A 243 -10.64 -21.52 -5.86
C LEU A 243 -10.93 -20.02 -5.97
N LYS A 244 -10.59 -19.41 -7.11
CA LYS A 244 -10.95 -18.02 -7.43
C LYS A 244 -12.46 -17.82 -7.52
N ALA A 245 -13.18 -18.74 -8.16
CA ALA A 245 -14.63 -18.66 -8.27
C ALA A 245 -15.35 -18.66 -6.91
N ILE A 246 -14.76 -19.31 -5.90
CA ILE A 246 -15.25 -19.34 -4.51
C ILE A 246 -14.87 -18.06 -3.73
N LYS A 247 -14.19 -17.10 -4.38
CA LYS A 247 -13.74 -15.81 -3.83
C LYS A 247 -12.79 -15.96 -2.64
N LEU A 248 -11.95 -16.98 -2.64
CA LEU A 248 -10.85 -17.10 -1.69
C LEU A 248 -9.80 -16.00 -1.97
N PRO A 249 -9.31 -15.28 -0.94
CA PRO A 249 -8.20 -14.35 -1.10
C PRO A 249 -6.94 -15.03 -1.67
N ASP A 250 -6.25 -14.36 -2.60
CA ASP A 250 -5.05 -14.89 -3.29
C ASP A 250 -3.97 -15.39 -2.33
N LYS A 251 -3.81 -14.73 -1.17
CA LYS A 251 -2.88 -15.15 -0.11
C LYS A 251 -3.19 -16.55 0.43
N PHE A 252 -4.47 -16.89 0.56
CA PHE A 252 -4.92 -18.21 1.03
C PHE A 252 -4.82 -19.24 -0.08
N ILE A 253 -5.13 -18.87 -1.33
CA ILE A 253 -4.96 -19.75 -2.49
C ILE A 253 -3.48 -20.15 -2.62
N ARG A 254 -2.56 -19.18 -2.59
CA ARG A 254 -1.12 -19.42 -2.61
C ARG A 254 -0.68 -20.37 -1.51
N THR A 255 -1.15 -20.14 -0.28
CA THR A 255 -0.79 -20.96 0.88
C THR A 255 -1.33 -22.39 0.75
N ALA A 256 -2.58 -22.53 0.27
CA ALA A 256 -3.20 -23.81 0.02
C ALA A 256 -2.44 -24.62 -1.03
N MET A 257 -2.12 -24.01 -2.19
CA MET A 257 -1.40 -24.69 -3.26
C MET A 257 0.01 -25.11 -2.82
N LEU A 258 0.77 -24.26 -2.13
CA LEU A 258 2.11 -24.61 -1.67
C LEU A 258 2.16 -25.85 -0.77
N LYS A 259 1.14 -26.04 0.09
CA LYS A 259 1.15 -27.11 1.09
C LYS A 259 0.27 -28.30 0.75
N ALA A 260 -0.78 -28.10 -0.05
CA ALA A 260 -1.76 -29.12 -0.34
C ALA A 260 -1.68 -29.67 -1.77
N SER A 261 -1.09 -28.94 -2.73
CA SER A 261 -0.91 -29.46 -4.08
C SER A 261 0.15 -30.58 -4.08
N PRO A 262 -0.20 -31.78 -4.56
CA PRO A 262 0.78 -32.83 -4.80
C PRO A 262 1.77 -32.42 -5.89
N VAL A 263 1.30 -31.74 -6.94
CA VAL A 263 2.11 -31.35 -8.11
C VAL A 263 3.16 -30.33 -7.71
N ALA A 264 2.82 -29.34 -6.88
CA ALA A 264 3.78 -28.34 -6.41
C ALA A 264 4.92 -28.95 -5.57
N ASN A 265 4.68 -30.10 -4.93
CA ASN A 265 5.61 -30.76 -4.03
C ASN A 265 6.34 -31.96 -4.67
N GLU A 266 6.22 -32.16 -5.98
CA GLU A 266 6.94 -33.23 -6.68
C GLU A 266 8.48 -33.06 -6.58
N PRO A 267 9.24 -34.15 -6.42
CA PRO A 267 10.70 -34.09 -6.37
C PRO A 267 11.28 -33.34 -7.57
N GLY A 268 12.32 -32.53 -7.34
CA GLY A 268 12.97 -31.74 -8.38
C GLY A 268 12.21 -30.48 -8.83
N ARG A 269 10.97 -30.22 -8.38
CA ARG A 269 10.26 -28.96 -8.66
C ARG A 269 10.60 -27.85 -7.67
N LYS A 270 10.63 -26.60 -8.15
CA LYS A 270 10.65 -25.39 -7.32
C LYS A 270 9.21 -25.00 -6.94
N ASN A 271 8.72 -25.53 -5.83
CA ASN A 271 7.36 -25.32 -5.30
C ASN A 271 6.89 -23.85 -5.35
N GLU A 272 7.68 -22.86 -4.89
CA GLU A 272 7.25 -21.46 -4.94
C GLU A 272 7.15 -20.91 -6.35
N ALA A 273 8.15 -21.16 -7.20
CA ALA A 273 8.11 -20.69 -8.58
C ALA A 273 6.96 -21.33 -9.38
N TYR A 274 6.69 -22.61 -9.12
CA TYR A 274 5.55 -23.33 -9.70
C TYR A 274 4.21 -22.70 -9.30
N VAL A 275 4.01 -22.41 -8.01
CA VAL A 275 2.75 -21.81 -7.54
C VAL A 275 2.59 -20.40 -8.11
N GLU A 276 3.64 -19.58 -8.18
CA GLU A 276 3.55 -18.26 -8.83
C GLU A 276 3.13 -18.36 -10.30
N ALA A 277 3.64 -19.37 -11.04
CA ALA A 277 3.24 -19.62 -12.42
C ALA A 277 1.76 -20.05 -12.53
N VAL A 278 1.26 -20.86 -11.59
CA VAL A 278 -0.18 -21.18 -11.56
C VAL A 278 -1.02 -19.93 -11.26
N LEU A 279 -0.57 -19.08 -10.32
CA LEU A 279 -1.29 -17.88 -9.93
C LEU A 279 -1.34 -16.82 -11.03
N SER A 280 -0.29 -16.71 -11.85
CA SER A 280 -0.21 -15.76 -12.98
C SER A 280 -1.16 -16.10 -14.12
N GLY A 281 -1.66 -17.35 -14.18
CA GLY A 281 -2.57 -17.81 -15.23
C GLY A 281 -1.91 -17.92 -16.60
N ASP A 282 -0.56 -17.97 -16.66
CA ASP A 282 0.13 -18.05 -17.93
C ASP A 282 -0.06 -19.43 -18.57
N SER A 283 -0.86 -19.45 -19.64
CA SER A 283 -1.12 -20.65 -20.45
C SER A 283 -0.01 -20.91 -21.48
N ASN A 284 0.90 -19.96 -21.69
CA ASN A 284 2.04 -20.10 -22.60
C ASN A 284 3.26 -20.59 -21.82
N HIS A 285 3.38 -21.91 -21.74
CA HIS A 285 4.36 -22.63 -20.93
C HIS A 285 5.81 -22.53 -21.45
N SER A 286 6.36 -21.34 -21.71
CA SER A 286 7.82 -21.14 -21.85
C SER A 286 8.54 -21.30 -20.51
N GLU A 287 7.83 -21.15 -19.39
CA GLU A 287 8.34 -21.39 -18.05
C GLU A 287 8.52 -22.89 -17.72
N PHE A 288 8.14 -23.78 -18.65
CA PHE A 288 8.56 -25.18 -18.56
C PHE A 288 10.09 -25.27 -18.62
N SER A 289 10.81 -24.49 -19.45
CA SER A 289 12.28 -24.60 -19.55
C SER A 289 13.05 -23.99 -18.38
N ASP A 290 12.58 -22.88 -17.81
CA ASP A 290 13.26 -22.19 -16.68
C ASP A 290 12.81 -22.72 -15.31
N GLY A 291 11.57 -23.22 -15.21
CA GLY A 291 11.05 -23.97 -14.06
C GLY A 291 11.58 -25.40 -13.99
N LEU A 292 11.89 -26.03 -15.14
CA LEU A 292 12.66 -27.28 -15.27
C LEU A 292 14.18 -27.08 -15.22
N ALA A 293 14.69 -25.86 -15.02
CA ALA A 293 16.13 -25.64 -14.94
C ALA A 293 16.70 -26.50 -13.81
N ARG A 294 17.32 -27.60 -14.25
CA ARG A 294 17.92 -28.71 -13.49
C ARG A 294 18.62 -28.13 -12.26
N GLN A 295 18.30 -28.58 -11.05
CA GLN A 295 19.39 -28.70 -10.10
C GLN A 295 20.21 -29.89 -10.62
N PRO A 296 21.43 -29.70 -11.16
CA PRO A 296 22.39 -30.78 -11.02
C PRO A 296 22.41 -31.14 -9.54
N VAL A 297 22.56 -32.42 -9.19
CA VAL A 297 22.87 -32.81 -7.82
C VAL A 297 24.17 -32.08 -7.48
N VAL A 298 24.05 -30.91 -6.86
CA VAL A 298 25.20 -30.12 -6.47
C VAL A 298 25.76 -30.87 -5.30
N ASP A 299 26.90 -31.51 -5.55
CA ASP A 299 27.76 -32.09 -4.52
C ASP A 299 27.82 -31.13 -3.33
N VAL A 300 27.65 -31.66 -2.11
CA VAL A 300 27.60 -30.88 -0.86
C VAL A 300 28.78 -29.92 -0.76
N GLU A 301 29.94 -30.35 -1.30
CA GLU A 301 31.13 -29.53 -1.45
C GLU A 301 30.91 -28.29 -2.32
N GLN A 302 30.36 -28.47 -3.53
CA GLN A 302 30.12 -27.38 -4.47
C GLN A 302 29.10 -26.38 -3.91
N GLU A 303 28.05 -26.87 -3.25
CA GLU A 303 27.04 -26.03 -2.63
C GLU A 303 27.62 -25.21 -1.48
N TYR A 304 28.41 -25.85 -0.60
CA TYR A 304 29.11 -25.14 0.47
C TYR A 304 30.07 -24.07 -0.08
N LYS A 305 30.88 -24.41 -1.10
CA LYS A 305 31.79 -23.45 -1.75
C LYS A 305 31.03 -22.29 -2.38
N ALA A 306 29.90 -22.57 -3.04
CA ALA A 306 29.05 -21.55 -3.63
C ALA A 306 28.47 -20.59 -2.59
N LEU A 307 27.95 -21.12 -1.46
CA LEU A 307 27.42 -20.31 -0.35
C LEU A 307 28.50 -19.38 0.21
N ILE A 308 29.71 -19.89 0.43
CA ILE A 308 30.85 -19.09 0.92
C ILE A 308 31.24 -18.00 -0.09
N GLU A 309 31.27 -18.30 -1.40
CA GLU A 309 31.60 -17.31 -2.41
C GLU A 309 30.50 -16.24 -2.58
N ILE A 310 29.23 -16.62 -2.43
CA ILE A 310 28.11 -15.66 -2.38
C ILE A 310 28.29 -14.68 -1.23
N TYR A 311 28.63 -15.19 -0.04
CA TYR A 311 28.89 -14.34 1.13
C TYR A 311 30.10 -13.42 0.91
N ASN A 312 31.18 -13.97 0.36
CA ASN A 312 32.39 -13.23 0.02
C ASN A 312 32.12 -12.10 -0.98
N SER A 313 31.36 -12.39 -2.04
CA SER A 313 30.94 -11.40 -3.05
C SER A 313 30.08 -10.29 -2.45
N LYS A 314 29.18 -10.62 -1.51
CA LYS A 314 28.36 -9.62 -0.80
C LYS A 314 29.19 -8.69 0.10
N LEU A 315 30.27 -9.19 0.71
CA LEU A 315 31.19 -8.37 1.50
C LEU A 315 32.03 -7.43 0.62
N LYS A 316 32.58 -7.94 -0.49
CA LYS A 316 33.33 -7.14 -1.46
C LYS A 316 32.50 -5.99 -2.03
N LYS A 317 31.23 -6.24 -2.38
CA LYS A 317 30.30 -5.19 -2.82
C LYS A 317 30.05 -4.10 -1.77
N LYS A 318 30.28 -4.39 -0.49
CA LYS A 318 30.19 -3.43 0.62
C LYS A 318 31.53 -2.76 0.97
N GLY A 319 32.57 -2.96 0.16
CA GLY A 319 33.89 -2.38 0.36
C GLY A 319 34.74 -3.08 1.43
N ILE A 320 34.35 -4.27 1.90
CA ILE A 320 35.11 -5.04 2.88
C ILE A 320 36.07 -5.98 2.14
N THR A 321 37.38 -5.72 2.24
CA THR A 321 38.43 -6.37 1.43
C THR A 321 38.91 -7.71 1.97
N ASP A 322 38.84 -7.92 3.29
CA ASP A 322 39.42 -9.09 3.99
C ASP A 322 38.61 -10.39 3.74
N GLY A 323 37.43 -10.27 3.10
CA GLY A 323 36.62 -11.38 2.61
C GLY A 323 36.16 -12.37 3.69
N VAL A 324 35.67 -13.54 3.25
CA VAL A 324 35.32 -14.68 4.14
C VAL A 324 36.51 -15.61 4.38
N LYS A 325 37.61 -15.45 3.63
CA LYS A 325 38.74 -16.39 3.59
C LYS A 325 39.76 -16.19 4.72
N GLU A 326 39.80 -15.02 5.36
CA GLU A 326 40.73 -14.71 6.46
C GLU A 326 40.02 -14.76 7.83
N GLY A 327 39.79 -15.98 8.36
CA GLY A 327 39.56 -16.35 9.77
C GLY A 327 38.47 -15.63 10.60
N ILE A 328 38.52 -14.32 10.75
CA ILE A 328 37.80 -13.57 11.80
C ILE A 328 36.28 -13.65 11.69
N ASN A 329 35.73 -13.86 10.49
CA ASN A 329 34.28 -14.00 10.29
C ASN A 329 33.85 -15.41 9.86
N ARG A 330 34.79 -16.36 9.76
CA ARG A 330 34.54 -17.64 9.11
C ARG A 330 33.49 -18.46 9.86
N VAL A 331 33.59 -18.46 11.18
CA VAL A 331 32.65 -19.13 12.10
C VAL A 331 31.20 -18.72 11.84
N TYR A 332 30.95 -17.43 11.62
CA TYR A 332 29.62 -16.90 11.32
C TYR A 332 29.09 -17.42 9.98
N PHE A 333 29.92 -17.39 8.93
CA PHE A 333 29.52 -17.82 7.59
C PHE A 333 29.43 -19.34 7.43
N ASP A 334 30.27 -20.11 8.13
CA ASP A 334 30.16 -21.57 8.19
C ASP A 334 28.86 -21.97 8.90
N THR A 335 28.50 -21.29 9.99
CA THR A 335 27.21 -21.53 10.67
C THR A 335 26.03 -21.24 9.73
N LEU A 336 26.09 -20.17 8.94
CA LEU A 336 25.06 -19.88 7.93
C LEU A 336 25.03 -20.93 6.82
N ALA A 337 26.19 -21.32 6.29
CA ALA A 337 26.26 -22.30 5.22
C ALA A 337 25.70 -23.65 5.68
N VAL A 338 26.08 -24.11 6.88
CA VAL A 338 25.57 -25.34 7.48
C VAL A 338 24.07 -25.29 7.73
N LYS A 339 23.53 -24.14 8.19
CA LYS A 339 22.08 -23.95 8.29
C LYS A 339 21.39 -24.15 6.94
N GLU A 340 21.91 -23.56 5.86
CA GLU A 340 21.32 -23.73 4.53
C GLU A 340 21.45 -25.16 4.02
N LEU A 341 22.55 -25.86 4.32
CA LEU A 341 22.72 -27.28 3.99
C LEU A 341 21.72 -28.17 4.75
N PHE A 342 21.48 -27.91 6.03
CA PHE A 342 20.45 -28.60 6.80
C PHE A 342 19.05 -28.37 6.24
N ASN A 343 18.72 -27.13 5.88
CA ASN A 343 17.43 -26.80 5.26
C ASN A 343 17.25 -27.43 3.87
N LYS A 344 18.35 -27.76 3.18
CA LYS A 344 18.37 -28.52 1.93
C LYS A 344 18.41 -30.05 2.14
N HIS A 345 18.29 -30.51 3.39
CA HIS A 345 18.25 -31.92 3.77
C HIS A 345 19.50 -32.74 3.42
N TYR A 346 20.68 -32.11 3.35
CA TYR A 346 21.95 -32.85 3.22
C TYR A 346 22.26 -33.65 4.50
N SER A 347 22.95 -34.79 4.35
CA SER A 347 23.26 -35.66 5.48
C SER A 347 24.26 -35.02 6.45
N GLU A 348 24.12 -35.32 7.75
CA GLU A 348 25.08 -34.86 8.75
C GLU A 348 26.51 -35.32 8.46
N ALA A 349 26.68 -36.53 7.91
CA ALA A 349 27.98 -37.09 7.57
C ALA A 349 28.66 -36.28 6.45
N ASP A 350 27.91 -35.88 5.42
CA ASP A 350 28.45 -35.10 4.31
C ASP A 350 28.80 -33.67 4.73
N ILE A 351 27.95 -33.02 5.54
CA ILE A 351 28.23 -31.69 6.06
C ILE A 351 29.48 -31.71 6.95
N VAL A 352 29.63 -32.75 7.78
CA VAL A 352 30.84 -32.96 8.60
C VAL A 352 32.08 -33.15 7.72
N ARG A 353 32.00 -33.94 6.64
CA ARG A 353 33.10 -34.13 5.68
C ARG A 353 33.53 -32.79 5.08
N VAL A 354 32.56 -32.03 4.55
CA VAL A 354 32.81 -30.75 3.87
C VAL A 354 33.39 -29.70 4.81
N LEU A 355 32.91 -29.61 6.05
CA LEU A 355 33.49 -28.69 7.03
C LEU A 355 34.95 -29.03 7.37
N LYS A 356 35.28 -30.31 7.55
CA LYS A 356 36.65 -30.77 7.82
C LYS A 356 37.61 -30.51 6.66
N GLU A 357 37.14 -30.69 5.43
CA GLU A 357 37.97 -30.56 4.23
C GLU A 357 38.11 -29.11 3.76
N PHE A 358 37.07 -28.27 3.92
CA PHE A 358 37.00 -26.95 3.28
C PHE A 358 36.83 -25.77 4.23
N SER A 359 36.64 -25.98 5.54
CA SER A 359 36.73 -24.87 6.52
C SER A 359 38.17 -24.65 6.97
N PRO A 360 38.74 -23.44 6.81
CA PRO A 360 40.08 -23.14 7.29
C PRO A 360 40.18 -23.15 8.82
N GLU A 361 39.07 -22.96 9.55
CA GLU A 361 39.05 -22.99 11.03
C GLU A 361 39.21 -24.42 11.58
N ASP A 362 38.65 -25.43 10.89
CA ASP A 362 38.86 -26.84 11.25
C ASP A 362 40.28 -27.29 10.87
N ALA A 363 40.73 -26.91 9.67
CA ALA A 363 42.07 -27.22 9.15
C ALA A 363 43.20 -26.63 10.01
N ALA A 364 42.99 -25.44 10.60
CA ALA A 364 43.96 -24.78 11.48
C ALA A 364 44.19 -25.52 12.81
N ARG A 365 43.32 -26.50 13.17
CA ARG A 365 43.34 -27.26 14.46
C ARG A 365 43.37 -26.40 15.72
N SER A 366 43.11 -25.09 15.59
CA SER A 366 43.12 -24.11 16.68
C SER A 366 41.86 -24.21 17.56
N PHE A 367 40.80 -24.83 17.03
CA PHE A 367 39.55 -25.08 17.74
C PHE A 367 39.16 -26.57 17.66
N PRO A 368 39.59 -27.40 18.62
CA PRO A 368 39.23 -28.81 18.69
C PRO A 368 37.69 -29.00 18.76
N GLY A 369 37.14 -29.80 17.85
CA GLY A 369 35.69 -30.05 17.77
C GLY A 369 34.89 -28.95 17.06
N TYR A 370 35.54 -28.05 16.32
CA TYR A 370 34.92 -26.97 15.54
C TYR A 370 33.73 -27.44 14.70
N THR A 371 33.91 -28.48 13.89
CA THR A 371 32.84 -29.03 13.04
C THR A 371 31.57 -29.37 13.84
N LEU A 372 31.70 -30.11 14.95
CA LEU A 372 30.56 -30.48 15.79
C LEU A 372 29.92 -29.26 16.48
N TRP A 373 30.75 -28.29 16.86
CA TRP A 373 30.30 -27.04 17.46
C TRP A 373 29.47 -26.21 16.47
N VAL A 374 29.92 -26.05 15.21
CA VAL A 374 29.17 -25.35 14.15
C VAL A 374 27.86 -26.07 13.84
N MET A 375 27.88 -27.40 13.74
CA MET A 375 26.68 -28.22 13.53
C MET A 375 25.63 -28.01 14.64
N THR A 376 26.07 -28.09 15.89
CA THR A 376 25.20 -27.88 17.07
C THR A 376 24.61 -26.46 17.07
N LYS A 377 25.43 -25.47 16.73
CA LYS A 377 25.01 -24.07 16.70
C LYS A 377 24.01 -23.78 15.57
N ALA A 378 24.24 -24.33 14.39
CA ALA A 378 23.30 -24.22 13.27
C ALA A 378 21.97 -24.90 13.59
N ARG A 379 21.99 -26.08 14.23
CA ARG A 379 20.77 -26.76 14.71
C ARG A 379 20.01 -25.91 15.73
N LYS A 380 20.71 -25.38 16.74
CA LYS A 380 20.11 -24.48 17.74
C LYS A 380 19.48 -23.23 17.10
N LEU A 381 20.09 -22.70 16.03
CA LEU A 381 19.56 -21.58 15.28
C LEU A 381 18.26 -21.96 14.54
N ILE A 382 18.25 -23.10 13.84
CA ILE A 382 17.06 -23.63 13.15
C ILE A 382 15.92 -23.87 14.15
N GLU A 383 16.19 -24.61 15.23
CA GLU A 383 15.22 -24.89 16.29
C GLU A 383 14.63 -23.60 16.88
N LYS A 384 15.46 -22.54 17.03
CA LYS A 384 14.99 -21.25 17.53
C LYS A 384 14.11 -20.52 16.52
N GLU A 385 14.50 -20.49 15.25
CA GLU A 385 13.72 -19.88 14.17
C GLU A 385 12.38 -20.60 14.01
N GLU A 386 12.36 -21.94 14.00
CA GLU A 386 11.15 -22.76 13.96
C GLU A 386 10.28 -22.56 15.21
N TYR A 387 10.87 -22.52 16.40
CA TYR A 387 10.14 -22.23 17.63
C TYR A 387 9.43 -20.87 17.55
N ILE A 388 10.08 -19.84 17.01
CA ILE A 388 9.49 -18.50 16.85
C ILE A 388 8.37 -18.53 15.80
N LEU A 389 8.60 -19.18 14.65
CA LEU A 389 7.67 -19.21 13.52
C LEU A 389 6.45 -20.12 13.74
N SER A 390 6.58 -21.16 14.56
CA SER A 390 5.50 -22.10 14.88
C SER A 390 4.55 -21.61 15.98
N LYS A 391 4.86 -20.49 16.64
CA LYS A 391 3.98 -19.95 17.69
C LYS A 391 2.63 -19.51 17.11
N PRO A 392 1.51 -19.86 17.78
CA PRO A 392 0.22 -19.31 17.41
C PRO A 392 0.22 -17.78 17.58
N PRO A 393 -0.64 -17.04 16.86
CA PRO A 393 -0.76 -15.60 17.01
C PRO A 393 -0.95 -15.19 18.48
N ILE A 394 -0.05 -14.33 18.99
CA ILE A 394 -0.09 -13.82 20.36
C ILE A 394 -0.80 -12.46 20.35
N ILE A 395 -2.00 -12.43 20.93
CA ILE A 395 -2.78 -11.20 21.13
C ILE A 395 -2.41 -10.64 22.50
N LEU A 396 -1.75 -9.48 22.51
CA LEU A 396 -1.40 -8.78 23.74
C LEU A 396 -2.55 -7.88 24.19
N PRO A 397 -2.83 -7.80 25.51
CA PRO A 397 -3.79 -6.86 26.06
C PRO A 397 -3.35 -5.41 25.83
N GLU A 398 -4.29 -4.48 25.90
CA GLU A 398 -3.98 -3.05 26.00
C GLU A 398 -3.51 -2.72 27.43
N GLY A 399 -2.54 -1.81 27.55
CA GLY A 399 -1.96 -1.43 28.84
C GLY A 399 -0.45 -1.17 28.77
N SER A 400 0.13 -0.87 29.93
CA SER A 400 1.58 -0.72 30.11
C SER A 400 2.30 -2.08 30.09
N TYR A 401 3.64 -2.08 30.01
CA TYR A 401 4.41 -3.34 30.13
C TYR A 401 4.12 -4.04 31.46
N SER A 402 4.11 -3.27 32.56
CA SER A 402 3.85 -3.78 33.91
C SER A 402 2.47 -4.46 34.03
N GLU A 403 1.44 -3.91 33.39
CA GLU A 403 0.09 -4.49 33.36
C GLU A 403 0.03 -5.76 32.51
N VAL A 404 0.72 -5.79 31.36
CA VAL A 404 0.77 -6.97 30.48
C VAL A 404 1.48 -8.14 31.17
N ILE A 405 2.56 -7.89 31.90
CA ILE A 405 3.26 -8.93 32.69
C ILE A 405 2.38 -9.42 33.85
N ALA A 406 1.65 -8.52 34.53
CA ALA A 406 0.74 -8.89 35.61
C ALA A 406 -0.40 -9.83 35.15
N GLN A 407 -0.77 -9.76 33.87
CA GLN A 407 -1.75 -10.66 33.24
C GLN A 407 -1.16 -12.02 32.80
N GLY A 408 0.12 -12.29 33.10
CA GLY A 408 0.75 -13.59 32.89
C GLY A 408 1.52 -13.76 31.58
N PHE A 409 1.68 -12.69 30.78
CA PHE A 409 2.53 -12.72 29.59
C PHE A 409 4.01 -12.60 29.96
N ALA A 410 4.88 -13.30 29.24
CA ALA A 410 6.33 -13.14 29.42
C ALA A 410 6.89 -12.06 28.47
N PRO A 411 8.03 -11.43 28.80
CA PRO A 411 8.68 -10.43 27.94
C PRO A 411 8.96 -10.94 26.51
N LYS A 412 9.27 -12.23 26.38
CA LYS A 412 9.47 -12.91 25.08
C LYS A 412 8.19 -12.93 24.22
N ASP A 413 7.02 -13.03 24.84
CA ASP A 413 5.73 -13.12 24.14
C ASP A 413 5.39 -11.76 23.51
N ILE A 414 5.79 -10.67 24.17
CA ILE A 414 5.67 -9.31 23.62
C ILE A 414 6.51 -9.17 22.34
N ILE A 415 7.78 -9.55 22.38
CA ILE A 415 8.68 -9.45 21.22
C ILE A 415 8.22 -10.37 20.08
N ILE A 416 7.79 -11.60 20.39
CA ILE A 416 7.26 -12.53 19.38
C ILE A 416 5.97 -12.00 18.74
N SER A 417 5.04 -11.42 19.52
CA SER A 417 3.83 -10.79 18.99
C SER A 417 4.15 -9.65 18.02
N LEU A 418 5.12 -8.80 18.35
CA LEU A 418 5.57 -7.72 17.46
C LEU A 418 6.21 -8.26 16.19
N LEU A 419 7.00 -9.35 16.29
CA LEU A 419 7.55 -10.03 15.13
C LEU A 419 6.46 -10.64 14.25
N GLN A 420 5.44 -11.28 14.83
CA GLN A 420 4.31 -11.84 14.07
C GLN A 420 3.61 -10.77 13.23
N LYS A 421 3.26 -9.62 13.83
CA LYS A 421 2.68 -8.48 13.10
C LYS A 421 3.57 -7.99 11.95
N ARG A 422 4.87 -7.96 12.16
CA ARG A 422 5.84 -7.59 11.12
C ARG A 422 5.93 -8.64 10.01
N LEU A 423 5.88 -9.93 10.34
CA LEU A 423 5.87 -11.03 9.38
C LEU A 423 4.59 -11.05 8.54
N GLU A 424 3.46 -10.56 9.07
CA GLU A 424 2.23 -10.38 8.30
C GLU A 424 2.37 -9.32 7.21
N LEU A 425 3.06 -8.22 7.52
CA LEU A 425 3.34 -7.12 6.58
C LEU A 425 4.47 -7.44 5.61
N ASN A 426 5.48 -8.19 6.05
CA ASN A 426 6.61 -8.59 5.22
C ASN A 426 6.98 -10.08 5.42
N PRO A 427 6.30 -10.98 4.68
CA PRO A 427 6.54 -12.42 4.78
C PRO A 427 7.96 -12.87 4.46
N SER A 428 8.70 -12.11 3.63
CA SER A 428 10.07 -12.44 3.24
C SER A 428 11.05 -12.43 4.42
N MET A 429 10.71 -11.73 5.52
CA MET A 429 11.55 -11.68 6.72
C MET A 429 11.71 -13.05 7.41
N ARG A 430 10.84 -14.03 7.12
CA ARG A 430 10.94 -15.40 7.65
C ARG A 430 12.30 -16.04 7.36
N HIS A 431 12.93 -15.70 6.24
CA HIS A 431 14.22 -16.27 5.83
C HIS A 431 15.43 -15.53 6.39
N VAL A 432 15.22 -14.41 7.09
CA VAL A 432 16.28 -13.49 7.51
C VAL A 432 16.19 -13.07 8.97
N LEU A 433 15.57 -13.89 9.83
CA LEU A 433 15.44 -13.62 11.27
C LEU A 433 16.80 -13.43 11.98
N HIS A 434 17.86 -14.07 11.49
CA HIS A 434 19.23 -13.92 11.97
C HIS A 434 19.92 -12.59 11.57
N LYS A 435 19.23 -11.63 10.93
CA LYS A 435 19.80 -10.33 10.54
C LYS A 435 19.70 -9.30 11.66
N ASN A 436 20.72 -8.44 11.74
CA ASN A 436 20.85 -7.44 12.80
C ASN A 436 19.73 -6.39 12.85
N PHE A 437 19.11 -6.05 11.72
CA PHE A 437 18.05 -5.04 11.68
C PHE A 437 16.78 -5.53 12.34
N VAL A 438 16.50 -6.85 12.31
CA VAL A 438 15.28 -7.45 12.87
C VAL A 438 15.20 -7.16 14.36
N ASP A 439 16.26 -7.45 15.11
CA ASP A 439 16.28 -7.27 16.56
C ASP A 439 16.19 -5.79 16.96
N LYS A 440 16.90 -4.90 16.23
CA LYS A 440 16.86 -3.45 16.46
C LYS A 440 15.46 -2.87 16.27
N ASP A 441 14.81 -3.30 15.21
CA ASP A 441 13.48 -2.90 14.84
C ASP A 441 12.42 -3.42 15.83
N LEU A 442 12.58 -4.64 16.33
CA LEU A 442 11.72 -5.21 17.35
C LEU A 442 11.88 -4.48 18.70
N ALA A 443 13.12 -4.16 19.09
CA ALA A 443 13.40 -3.39 20.28
C ALA A 443 12.79 -1.97 20.19
N GLU A 444 12.92 -1.32 19.04
CA GLU A 444 12.31 -0.01 18.76
C GLU A 444 10.78 -0.06 18.84
N SER A 445 10.15 -1.08 18.24
CA SER A 445 8.70 -1.28 18.33
C SER A 445 8.24 -1.60 19.75
N ALA A 446 9.01 -2.36 20.53
CA ALA A 446 8.69 -2.69 21.90
C ALA A 446 8.76 -1.46 22.81
N LEU A 447 9.84 -0.68 22.73
CA LEU A 447 10.03 0.53 23.54
C LEU A 447 9.08 1.67 23.12
N SER A 448 8.72 1.73 21.84
CA SER A 448 7.70 2.69 21.36
C SER A 448 6.31 2.34 21.89
N ARG A 449 5.95 1.04 21.91
CA ARG A 449 4.64 0.58 22.39
C ARG A 449 4.55 0.58 23.92
N TYR A 450 5.64 0.22 24.60
CA TYR A 450 5.71 0.12 26.05
C TYR A 450 6.93 0.90 26.58
N PRO A 451 6.76 2.20 26.90
CA PRO A 451 7.85 3.02 27.42
C PRO A 451 8.41 2.54 28.76
N ASP A 452 7.62 1.79 29.55
CA ASP A 452 7.99 1.20 30.84
C ASP A 452 8.58 -0.22 30.74
N PHE A 453 8.98 -0.68 29.54
CA PHE A 453 9.53 -2.02 29.35
C PHE A 453 10.82 -2.23 30.15
N ASP A 454 10.87 -3.30 30.95
CA ASP A 454 12.09 -3.72 31.67
C ASP A 454 13.23 -4.06 30.71
N LEU A 455 14.25 -3.21 30.70
CA LEU A 455 15.38 -3.31 29.79
C LEU A 455 16.22 -4.57 30.04
N ASP A 456 16.32 -5.04 31.29
CA ASP A 456 17.09 -6.25 31.60
C ASP A 456 16.35 -7.50 31.11
N ALA A 457 15.02 -7.52 31.25
CA ALA A 457 14.18 -8.54 30.63
C ALA A 457 14.30 -8.52 29.09
N MET A 458 14.30 -7.33 28.47
CA MET A 458 14.50 -7.18 27.02
C MET A 458 15.85 -7.74 26.56
N ARG A 459 16.92 -7.41 27.30
CA ARG A 459 18.26 -7.94 27.04
C ARG A 459 18.28 -9.46 27.12
N GLY A 460 17.63 -10.04 28.14
CA GLY A 460 17.51 -11.49 28.30
C GLY A 460 16.80 -12.18 27.12
N VAL A 461 15.80 -11.53 26.52
CA VAL A 461 15.12 -12.03 25.32
C VAL A 461 16.07 -12.04 24.12
N PHE A 462 16.69 -10.89 23.80
CA PHE A 462 17.56 -10.77 22.62
C PHE A 462 18.87 -11.57 22.73
N ALA A 463 19.36 -11.86 23.94
CA ALA A 463 20.51 -12.73 24.16
C ALA A 463 20.30 -14.15 23.58
N ASN A 464 19.04 -14.58 23.42
CA ASN A 464 18.67 -15.90 22.89
C ASN A 464 17.96 -15.82 21.53
N PHE A 465 18.04 -14.68 20.84
CA PHE A 465 17.46 -14.50 19.49
C PHE A 465 18.38 -15.02 18.39
N PRO A 466 17.84 -15.29 17.17
CA PRO A 466 18.60 -15.87 16.06
C PRO A 466 19.93 -15.15 15.76
N ARG A 467 19.96 -13.81 15.78
CA ARG A 467 21.20 -13.03 15.57
C ARG A 467 22.24 -13.27 16.68
N ALA A 468 21.82 -13.27 17.94
CA ALA A 468 22.72 -13.51 19.07
C ALA A 468 23.29 -14.94 19.06
N ILE A 469 22.45 -15.93 18.73
CA ILE A 469 22.88 -17.33 18.59
C ILE A 469 23.98 -17.45 17.54
N ILE A 470 23.83 -16.82 16.37
CA ILE A 470 24.82 -16.91 15.30
C ILE A 470 26.10 -16.11 15.58
N LEU A 471 26.01 -15.00 16.31
CA LEU A 471 27.17 -14.19 16.69
C LEU A 471 28.01 -14.82 17.81
N SER A 472 27.43 -15.63 18.69
CA SER A 472 28.13 -16.23 19.83
C SER A 472 29.33 -17.08 19.39
N GLY A 473 30.53 -16.80 19.92
CA GLY A 473 31.77 -17.49 19.60
C GLY A 473 32.31 -17.19 18.20
N SER A 474 31.77 -16.20 17.49
CA SER A 474 32.21 -15.84 16.13
C SER A 474 33.45 -14.97 16.10
N LYS A 475 33.84 -14.35 17.24
CA LYS A 475 34.95 -13.38 17.37
C LYS A 475 34.74 -12.10 16.56
N MET A 476 33.56 -11.89 15.98
CA MET A 476 33.22 -10.64 15.31
C MET A 476 33.20 -9.48 16.31
N ALA A 477 33.58 -8.28 15.88
CA ALA A 477 33.49 -7.09 16.74
C ALA A 477 32.06 -6.83 17.25
N GLU A 478 31.05 -7.18 16.44
CA GLU A 478 29.62 -7.07 16.78
C GLU A 478 29.20 -7.98 17.93
N GLU A 479 29.91 -9.09 18.18
CA GLU A 479 29.59 -10.02 19.27
C GLU A 479 29.70 -9.32 20.64
N LYS A 480 30.72 -8.47 20.81
CA LYS A 480 30.94 -7.72 22.04
C LYS A 480 29.82 -6.71 22.24
N ASN A 481 29.04 -6.88 23.31
CA ASN A 481 27.93 -6.01 23.68
C ASN A 481 26.80 -5.95 22.62
N TYR A 482 26.59 -7.01 21.84
CA TYR A 482 25.56 -7.06 20.79
C TYR A 482 24.18 -6.61 21.30
N VAL A 483 23.74 -7.20 22.40
CA VAL A 483 22.41 -6.97 22.98
C VAL A 483 22.28 -5.53 23.48
N GLU A 484 23.33 -4.97 24.08
CA GLU A 484 23.33 -3.58 24.52
C GLU A 484 23.21 -2.63 23.32
N ASN A 485 23.95 -2.92 22.24
CA ASN A 485 23.89 -2.13 21.01
C ASN A 485 22.48 -2.14 20.38
N VAL A 486 21.77 -3.27 20.44
CA VAL A 486 20.36 -3.36 19.98
C VAL A 486 19.48 -2.37 20.75
N VAL A 487 19.54 -2.39 22.09
CA VAL A 487 18.72 -1.55 22.96
C VAL A 487 19.10 -0.06 22.83
N GLU A 488 20.39 0.26 22.85
CA GLU A 488 20.88 1.64 22.69
C GLU A 488 20.52 2.22 21.32
N THR A 489 20.64 1.43 20.24
CA THR A 489 20.26 1.87 18.89
C THR A 489 18.77 2.18 18.83
N ALA A 490 17.93 1.32 19.41
CA ALA A 490 16.49 1.54 19.46
C ALA A 490 16.14 2.84 20.21
N LYS A 491 16.73 3.07 21.38
CA LYS A 491 16.54 4.33 22.14
C LYS A 491 16.93 5.56 21.33
N LYS A 492 18.13 5.56 20.74
CA LYS A 492 18.60 6.68 19.91
C LYS A 492 17.67 6.97 18.72
N ARG A 493 17.11 5.94 18.09
CA ARG A 493 16.13 6.10 17.01
C ARG A 493 14.83 6.73 17.51
N ILE A 494 14.31 6.27 18.65
CA ILE A 494 13.10 6.81 19.27
C ILE A 494 13.30 8.28 19.66
N ASP A 495 14.42 8.63 20.28
CA ASP A 495 14.70 10.00 20.69
C ASP A 495 14.80 10.93 19.47
N LYS A 496 15.51 10.50 18.43
CA LYS A 496 15.58 11.23 17.15
C LYS A 496 14.20 11.39 16.50
N GLN A 497 13.36 10.37 16.57
CA GLN A 497 11.99 10.45 16.03
C GLN A 497 11.14 11.43 16.85
N LYS A 498 11.27 11.44 18.18
CA LYS A 498 10.58 12.42 19.05
C LYS A 498 11.02 13.84 18.78
N GLU A 499 12.33 14.07 18.59
CA GLU A 499 12.86 15.39 18.20
C GLU A 499 12.28 15.83 16.85
N THR A 500 12.33 14.96 15.84
CA THR A 500 11.76 15.24 14.50
C THR A 500 10.26 15.55 14.56
N ASN A 501 9.50 14.79 15.35
CA ASN A 501 8.07 15.01 15.52
C ASN A 501 7.80 16.34 16.24
N LYS A 502 8.58 16.67 17.26
CA LYS A 502 8.46 17.94 17.98
C LYS A 502 8.75 19.14 17.08
N GLU A 503 9.82 19.07 16.28
CA GLU A 503 10.12 20.08 15.27
C GLU A 503 8.98 20.22 14.26
N SER A 504 8.42 19.10 13.79
CA SER A 504 7.29 19.11 12.86
C SER A 504 6.03 19.73 13.47
N GLU A 505 5.71 19.43 14.73
CA GLU A 505 4.54 20.01 15.42
C GLU A 505 4.72 21.49 15.70
N GLN A 506 5.92 21.92 16.12
CA GLN A 506 6.24 23.35 16.28
C GLN A 506 6.09 24.11 14.97
N LEU A 507 6.53 23.51 13.85
CA LEU A 507 6.37 24.11 12.54
C LEU A 507 4.89 24.19 12.13
N LYS A 508 4.08 23.17 12.46
CA LYS A 508 2.63 23.15 12.17
C LYS A 508 1.90 24.22 12.96
N GLU A 509 2.24 24.36 14.23
CA GLU A 509 1.67 25.39 15.09
C GLU A 509 2.03 26.79 14.59
N ALA A 510 3.29 27.00 14.18
CA ALA A 510 3.72 28.26 13.56
C ALA A 510 2.97 28.56 12.24
N PHE A 511 2.67 27.52 11.44
CA PHE A 511 1.86 27.66 10.22
C PHE A 511 0.42 28.09 10.54
N ARG A 512 -0.21 27.48 11.55
CA ARG A 512 -1.58 27.80 11.99
C ARG A 512 -1.68 29.19 12.62
N GLN A 513 -0.73 29.56 13.49
CA GLN A 513 -0.66 30.91 14.05
C GLN A 513 -0.55 31.96 12.93
N LYS A 514 0.27 31.71 11.90
CA LYS A 514 0.35 32.59 10.73
C LYS A 514 -0.96 32.63 9.95
N GLN A 515 -1.67 31.51 9.79
CA GLN A 515 -3.02 31.50 9.23
C GLN A 515 -3.91 32.48 10.00
N ASP A 516 -4.08 32.25 11.30
CA ASP A 516 -5.04 32.99 12.13
C ASP A 516 -4.80 34.51 12.11
N VAL A 517 -3.53 34.94 12.17
CA VAL A 517 -3.16 36.37 12.10
C VAL A 517 -3.46 36.97 10.72
N LEU A 518 -3.26 36.20 9.64
CA LEU A 518 -3.45 36.69 8.27
C LEU A 518 -4.90 36.69 7.79
N HIS A 519 -5.86 36.23 8.60
CA HIS A 519 -7.27 36.09 8.23
C HIS A 519 -8.17 37.22 8.72
N GLN A 520 -7.67 38.10 9.58
CA GLN A 520 -8.45 39.24 10.06
C GLN A 520 -8.55 40.32 8.96
N GLY A 521 -9.77 40.71 8.60
CA GLY A 521 -10.03 41.80 7.65
C GLY A 521 -9.82 41.47 6.17
N VAL A 522 -10.15 40.25 5.72
CA VAL A 522 -10.12 39.90 4.29
C VAL A 522 -11.06 40.83 3.51
N THR A 523 -10.53 41.45 2.46
CA THR A 523 -11.28 42.36 1.57
C THR A 523 -11.27 41.83 0.13
N GLY A 524 -12.36 42.11 -0.58
CA GLY A 524 -12.58 41.64 -1.95
C GLY A 524 -12.91 40.16 -2.08
N GLU A 525 -13.75 39.66 -1.19
CA GLU A 525 -14.33 38.32 -1.29
C GLU A 525 -15.26 38.23 -2.51
N THR A 526 -15.21 37.10 -3.22
CA THR A 526 -16.10 36.78 -4.35
C THR A 526 -16.85 35.49 -4.10
N ALA A 527 -17.96 35.27 -4.81
CA ALA A 527 -18.78 34.09 -4.60
C ALA A 527 -18.02 32.78 -4.91
N SER A 528 -17.05 32.82 -5.83
CA SER A 528 -16.21 31.65 -6.15
C SER A 528 -14.93 31.52 -5.31
N MET A 529 -14.70 32.44 -4.37
CA MET A 529 -13.48 32.43 -3.56
C MET A 529 -13.43 31.23 -2.63
N LYS A 530 -12.42 30.37 -2.81
CA LYS A 530 -12.21 29.18 -1.98
C LYS A 530 -11.45 29.55 -0.72
N MET A 531 -12.17 29.96 0.33
CA MET A 531 -11.60 30.47 1.58
C MET A 531 -10.53 29.56 2.20
N PRO A 532 -10.73 28.23 2.35
CA PRO A 532 -9.68 27.36 2.88
C PRO A 532 -8.38 27.39 2.07
N ILE A 533 -8.49 27.37 0.73
CA ILE A 533 -7.33 27.43 -0.17
C ILE A 533 -6.64 28.79 -0.10
N TYR A 534 -7.43 29.86 0.01
CA TYR A 534 -6.91 31.22 0.16
C TYR A 534 -6.11 31.37 1.46
N HIS A 535 -6.67 30.88 2.57
CA HIS A 535 -6.05 30.93 3.88
C HIS A 535 -4.71 30.20 3.93
N VAL A 536 -4.67 28.95 3.47
CA VAL A 536 -3.44 28.17 3.35
C VAL A 536 -2.46 28.82 2.38
N GLY A 537 -2.97 29.36 1.26
CA GLY A 537 -2.19 30.05 0.26
C GLY A 537 -1.44 31.27 0.79
N ARG A 538 -2.09 32.11 1.61
CA ARG A 538 -1.46 33.29 2.23
C ARG A 538 -0.38 32.93 3.25
N ALA A 539 -0.65 31.94 4.10
CA ALA A 539 0.36 31.44 5.04
C ALA A 539 1.58 30.90 4.27
N ALA A 540 1.35 30.14 3.21
CA ALA A 540 2.40 29.62 2.36
C ALA A 540 3.19 30.74 1.65
N LEU A 541 2.53 31.77 1.14
CA LEU A 541 3.20 32.92 0.50
C LEU A 541 4.15 33.63 1.48
N SER A 542 3.71 33.88 2.72
CA SER A 542 4.56 34.47 3.76
C SER A 542 5.79 33.62 4.07
N MET A 543 5.66 32.30 4.07
CA MET A 543 6.78 31.39 4.30
C MET A 543 7.75 31.34 3.11
N MET A 544 7.24 31.45 1.88
CA MET A 544 8.07 31.57 0.67
C MET A 544 8.89 32.87 0.69
N GLN A 545 8.29 33.99 1.11
CA GLN A 545 9.02 35.27 1.27
C GLN A 545 10.15 35.18 2.30
N ASN A 546 10.01 34.31 3.30
CA ASN A 546 11.03 34.05 4.32
C ASN A 546 12.03 32.93 3.92
N ASN A 547 12.12 32.57 2.64
CA ASN A 547 13.03 31.54 2.12
C ASN A 547 12.87 30.14 2.75
N THR A 548 11.64 29.74 3.09
CA THR A 548 11.40 28.37 3.57
C THR A 548 11.59 27.36 2.44
N ASP A 549 12.22 26.23 2.75
CA ASP A 549 12.38 25.11 1.82
C ASP A 549 11.02 24.61 1.25
N GLU A 550 10.97 24.34 -0.05
CA GLU A 550 9.74 23.98 -0.73
C GLU A 550 9.19 22.61 -0.29
N MET A 551 10.06 21.65 0.02
CA MET A 551 9.61 20.32 0.48
C MET A 551 8.95 20.45 1.85
N VAL A 552 9.48 21.31 2.73
CA VAL A 552 8.84 21.65 4.00
C VAL A 552 7.49 22.32 3.74
N LEU A 553 7.44 23.32 2.86
CA LEU A 553 6.21 24.04 2.53
C LEU A 553 5.10 23.12 1.99
N ARG A 554 5.44 22.18 1.10
CA ARG A 554 4.52 21.17 0.56
C ARG A 554 3.87 20.35 1.67
N LYS A 555 4.67 19.85 2.62
CA LYS A 555 4.16 19.09 3.77
C LYS A 555 3.20 19.92 4.63
N MET A 556 3.48 21.21 4.82
CA MET A 556 2.61 22.09 5.60
C MET A 556 1.27 22.36 4.90
N ILE A 557 1.29 22.57 3.58
CA ILE A 557 0.08 22.75 2.78
C ILE A 557 -0.78 21.48 2.89
N ILE A 558 -0.21 20.31 2.60
CA ILE A 558 -0.92 19.02 2.70
C ILE A 558 -1.55 18.82 4.08
N SER A 559 -0.84 19.18 5.15
CA SER A 559 -1.33 18.99 6.52
C SER A 559 -2.46 19.95 6.95
N ASN A 560 -2.72 21.03 6.20
CA ASN A 560 -3.68 22.08 6.56
C ASN A 560 -4.75 22.34 5.48
N VAL A 561 -4.68 21.68 4.33
CA VAL A 561 -5.75 21.70 3.32
C VAL A 561 -6.77 20.62 3.69
N ASP A 562 -8.03 21.01 3.81
CA ASP A 562 -9.14 20.07 3.95
C ASP A 562 -9.61 19.63 2.55
N ALA A 563 -9.03 18.53 2.06
CA ALA A 563 -9.36 17.95 0.76
C ALA A 563 -9.14 16.43 0.72
N PRO A 564 -9.84 15.70 -0.18
CA PRO A 564 -9.60 14.28 -0.43
C PRO A 564 -8.13 13.97 -0.80
N GLU A 565 -7.65 12.79 -0.39
CA GLU A 565 -6.24 12.36 -0.54
C GLU A 565 -5.80 12.30 -2.02
N ASP A 566 -6.70 11.96 -2.94
CA ASP A 566 -6.49 11.92 -4.38
C ASP A 566 -6.33 13.33 -5.02
N GLN A 567 -6.78 14.38 -4.35
CA GLN A 567 -6.75 15.77 -4.85
C GLN A 567 -5.70 16.64 -4.15
N MET A 568 -5.15 16.18 -3.02
CA MET A 568 -4.18 16.90 -2.19
C MET A 568 -2.95 17.38 -2.96
N GLU A 569 -2.36 16.50 -3.78
CA GLU A 569 -1.16 16.83 -4.56
C GLU A 569 -1.47 17.87 -5.63
N ALA A 570 -2.62 17.77 -6.31
CA ALA A 570 -3.04 18.73 -7.33
C ALA A 570 -3.30 20.13 -6.73
N ILE A 571 -3.97 20.19 -5.58
CA ILE A 571 -4.24 21.44 -4.86
C ILE A 571 -2.93 22.06 -4.37
N THR A 572 -2.03 21.26 -3.79
CA THR A 572 -0.73 21.72 -3.29
C THR A 572 0.11 22.33 -4.40
N ASN A 573 0.21 21.64 -5.55
CA ASN A 573 0.90 22.15 -6.73
C ASN A 573 0.27 23.45 -7.25
N SER A 574 -1.06 23.55 -7.24
CA SER A 574 -1.76 24.78 -7.64
C SER A 574 -1.46 25.95 -6.69
N ILE A 575 -1.41 25.73 -5.38
CA ILE A 575 -1.11 26.78 -4.38
C ILE A 575 0.32 27.31 -4.59
N ILE A 576 1.30 26.41 -4.70
CA ILE A 576 2.71 26.79 -4.90
C ILE A 576 2.89 27.55 -6.22
N LYS A 577 2.28 27.06 -7.30
CA LYS A 577 2.33 27.72 -8.61
C LYS A 577 1.78 29.15 -8.54
N LYS A 578 0.58 29.32 -7.97
CA LYS A 578 -0.04 30.64 -7.82
C LYS A 578 0.79 31.57 -6.92
N ASN A 579 1.36 31.07 -5.81
CA ASN A 579 2.22 31.89 -4.96
C ASN A 579 3.51 32.34 -5.67
N ARG A 580 4.13 31.49 -6.50
CA ARG A 580 5.26 31.92 -7.35
C ARG A 580 4.85 33.01 -8.32
N GLU A 581 3.66 32.90 -8.91
CA GLU A 581 3.11 33.92 -9.79
C GLU A 581 2.89 35.25 -9.05
N VAL A 582 2.38 35.23 -7.82
CA VAL A 582 2.27 36.42 -6.96
C VAL A 582 3.65 37.06 -6.73
N LEU A 583 4.66 36.28 -6.33
CA LEU A 583 6.01 36.79 -6.10
C LEU A 583 6.64 37.40 -7.36
N ASN A 584 6.44 36.77 -8.52
CA ASN A 584 6.90 37.30 -9.80
C ASN A 584 6.23 38.63 -10.13
N ARG A 585 4.91 38.74 -9.94
CA ARG A 585 4.17 39.99 -10.15
C ARG A 585 4.60 41.08 -9.18
N MET A 586 4.84 40.76 -7.90
CA MET A 586 5.39 41.70 -6.93
C MET A 586 6.77 42.22 -7.35
N LYS A 587 7.65 41.33 -7.81
CA LYS A 587 8.97 41.70 -8.32
C LYS A 587 8.89 42.65 -9.52
N ILE A 588 7.97 42.39 -10.45
CA ILE A 588 7.71 43.30 -11.59
C ILE A 588 7.30 44.69 -11.09
N VAL A 589 6.46 44.79 -10.06
CA VAL A 589 6.04 46.07 -9.47
C VAL A 589 7.21 46.78 -8.78
N GLU A 590 8.05 46.04 -8.05
CA GLU A 590 9.22 46.60 -7.35
C GLU A 590 10.33 47.10 -8.28
N GLU A 591 10.53 46.41 -9.41
CA GLU A 591 11.54 46.78 -10.42
C GLU A 591 11.03 47.87 -11.39
N HIS A 592 9.74 48.20 -11.36
CA HIS A 592 9.14 49.17 -12.27
C HIS A 592 9.39 50.61 -11.80
N ILE A 593 10.02 51.42 -12.66
CA ILE A 593 10.28 52.85 -12.40
C ILE A 593 9.10 53.67 -12.95
N PRO A 594 8.31 54.37 -12.11
CA PRO A 594 7.16 55.13 -12.56
C PRO A 594 7.57 56.30 -13.48
N SER A 595 6.94 56.44 -14.65
CA SER A 595 7.11 57.61 -15.52
C SER A 595 6.07 58.69 -15.21
N GLY A 596 6.49 59.95 -15.10
CA GLY A 596 5.61 61.08 -14.76
C GLY A 596 4.68 61.58 -15.87
N GLN A 597 4.53 60.87 -16.99
CA GLN A 597 3.68 61.28 -18.12
C GLN A 597 2.53 60.28 -18.32
N ASP A 598 1.34 60.62 -17.81
CA ASP A 598 0.14 59.77 -17.90
C ASP A 598 -0.63 59.90 -19.23
N LYS A 599 -0.36 60.90 -20.07
CA LYS A 599 -1.26 61.28 -21.18
C LYS A 599 -1.13 60.46 -22.48
N SER A 600 -0.26 59.43 -22.57
CA SER A 600 -0.16 58.60 -23.79
C SER A 600 0.56 57.27 -23.56
N VAL A 601 0.16 56.51 -22.53
CA VAL A 601 0.81 55.23 -22.21
C VAL A 601 -0.20 54.08 -22.29
N SER A 602 0.27 52.90 -22.75
CA SER A 602 -0.56 51.69 -22.83
C SER A 602 -1.23 51.37 -21.47
N ALA A 603 -2.41 50.74 -21.51
CA ALA A 603 -3.16 50.35 -20.31
C ALA A 603 -2.31 49.58 -19.30
N ARG A 604 -1.40 48.74 -19.81
CA ARG A 604 -0.44 47.95 -19.03
C ARG A 604 0.52 48.84 -18.23
N ILE A 605 1.14 49.82 -18.87
CA ILE A 605 2.11 50.71 -18.21
C ILE A 605 1.38 51.66 -17.27
N PHE A 606 0.19 52.16 -17.63
CA PHE A 606 -0.62 52.99 -16.75
C PHE A 606 -0.92 52.28 -15.43
N TYR A 607 -1.39 51.03 -15.51
CA TYR A 607 -1.68 50.22 -14.34
C TYR A 607 -0.42 49.97 -13.48
N LEU A 608 0.71 49.62 -14.10
CA LEU A 608 1.97 49.40 -13.37
C LEU A 608 2.51 50.68 -12.73
N ASN A 609 2.46 51.83 -13.41
CA ASN A 609 2.85 53.12 -12.85
C ASN A 609 2.04 53.41 -11.58
N ARG A 610 0.72 53.29 -11.66
CA ARG A 610 -0.17 53.56 -10.52
C ARG A 610 0.02 52.55 -9.39
N LEU A 611 0.16 51.26 -9.71
CA LEU A 611 0.38 50.23 -8.71
C LEU A 611 1.74 50.39 -8.00
N ALA A 612 2.81 50.70 -8.74
CA ALA A 612 4.13 50.96 -8.18
C ALA A 612 4.14 52.19 -7.27
N LEU A 613 3.50 53.30 -7.68
CA LEU A 613 3.35 54.50 -6.85
C LEU A 613 2.57 54.21 -5.56
N GLN A 614 1.46 53.48 -5.66
CA GLN A 614 0.68 53.10 -4.47
C GLN A 614 1.47 52.16 -3.55
N HIS A 615 2.23 51.23 -4.12
CA HIS A 615 3.11 50.34 -3.36
C HIS A 615 4.22 51.11 -2.65
N GLU A 616 4.84 52.08 -3.33
CA GLU A 616 5.88 52.93 -2.75
C GLU A 616 5.35 53.75 -1.57
N LEU A 617 4.13 54.28 -1.69
CA LEU A 617 3.47 55.05 -0.64
C LEU A 617 3.03 54.17 0.55
N ARG A 618 2.38 53.04 0.27
CA ARG A 618 1.72 52.20 1.30
C ARG A 618 2.62 51.09 1.85
N LYS A 619 3.81 50.88 1.26
CA LYS A 619 4.77 49.79 1.56
C LYS A 619 4.12 48.39 1.63
N SER A 620 3.00 48.21 0.93
CA SER A 620 2.20 47.00 0.91
C SER A 620 1.32 46.99 -0.34
N ILE A 621 0.89 45.81 -0.80
CA ILE A 621 -0.10 45.66 -1.87
C ILE A 621 -1.36 45.03 -1.28
N ASN A 622 -2.51 45.65 -1.50
CA ASN A 622 -3.79 45.20 -0.95
C ASN A 622 -4.91 45.23 -2.00
N ALA A 623 -6.03 44.56 -1.70
CA ALA A 623 -7.13 44.41 -2.64
C ALA A 623 -7.85 45.72 -2.98
N SER A 624 -7.69 46.80 -2.22
CA SER A 624 -8.33 48.10 -2.52
C SER A 624 -7.63 48.87 -3.66
N MET A 625 -6.36 48.55 -3.92
CA MET A 625 -5.55 49.22 -4.95
C MET A 625 -6.10 48.97 -6.36
N ASP A 626 -6.52 47.73 -6.64
CA ASP A 626 -7.09 47.37 -7.95
C ASP A 626 -8.31 48.24 -8.31
N PRO A 627 -9.35 48.34 -7.46
CA PRO A 627 -10.47 49.26 -7.70
C PRO A 627 -10.07 50.73 -7.87
N GLU A 628 -9.12 51.24 -7.06
CA GLU A 628 -8.66 52.63 -7.15
C GLU A 628 -8.00 52.92 -8.50
N ILE A 629 -7.11 52.03 -8.96
CA ILE A 629 -6.43 52.16 -10.25
C ILE A 629 -7.43 52.03 -11.40
N VAL A 630 -8.36 51.06 -11.32
CA VAL A 630 -9.39 50.88 -12.34
C VAL A 630 -10.33 52.09 -12.39
N LYS A 631 -10.65 52.72 -11.26
CA LYS A 631 -11.40 53.99 -11.22
C LYS A 631 -10.66 55.07 -12.01
N ASP A 632 -9.36 55.23 -11.82
CA ASP A 632 -8.55 56.20 -12.57
C ASP A 632 -8.52 55.87 -14.08
N MET A 633 -8.39 54.59 -14.46
CA MET A 633 -8.43 54.15 -15.86
C MET A 633 -9.79 54.42 -16.53
N LEU A 634 -10.89 54.22 -15.79
CA LEU A 634 -12.24 54.53 -16.27
C LEU A 634 -12.44 56.04 -16.45
N ALA A 635 -11.87 56.85 -15.54
CA ALA A 635 -11.95 58.29 -15.60
C ALA A 635 -11.15 58.88 -16.77
N ALA A 636 -10.02 58.26 -17.13
CA ALA A 636 -9.21 58.67 -18.28
C ALA A 636 -9.96 58.51 -19.62
N LYS A 637 -10.91 57.58 -19.73
CA LYS A 637 -11.70 57.29 -20.95
C LYS A 637 -10.89 56.90 -22.20
N VAL A 638 -9.59 56.62 -22.06
CA VAL A 638 -8.71 56.22 -23.17
C VAL A 638 -8.72 54.70 -23.41
N TYR A 639 -9.04 53.91 -22.38
CA TYR A 639 -8.89 52.44 -22.41
C TYR A 639 -10.23 51.72 -22.57
N LYS A 640 -10.24 50.62 -23.33
CA LYS A 640 -11.43 49.76 -23.44
C LYS A 640 -11.61 48.94 -22.16
N LYS A 641 -12.86 48.64 -21.81
CA LYS A 641 -13.18 47.81 -20.62
C LYS A 641 -12.48 46.44 -20.65
N THR A 642 -12.34 45.84 -21.83
CA THR A 642 -11.64 44.55 -22.01
C THR A 642 -10.15 44.68 -21.72
N GLU A 643 -9.50 45.74 -22.22
CA GLU A 643 -8.08 46.02 -21.97
C GLU A 643 -7.79 46.22 -20.48
N ILE A 644 -8.67 46.94 -19.78
CA ILE A 644 -8.57 47.14 -18.33
C ILE A 644 -8.66 45.80 -17.59
N LYS A 645 -9.62 44.94 -17.97
CA LYS A 645 -9.79 43.61 -17.37
C LYS A 645 -8.53 42.76 -17.55
N ASP A 646 -8.02 42.69 -18.76
CA ASP A 646 -6.88 41.82 -19.11
C ASP A 646 -5.63 42.26 -18.33
N VAL A 647 -5.39 43.57 -18.25
CA VAL A 647 -4.26 44.14 -17.49
C VAL A 647 -4.33 43.79 -15.99
N VAL A 648 -5.51 43.90 -15.36
CA VAL A 648 -5.66 43.53 -13.95
C VAL A 648 -5.43 42.03 -13.75
N GLN A 649 -5.98 41.18 -14.62
CA GLN A 649 -5.82 39.73 -14.52
C GLN A 649 -4.37 39.27 -14.75
N GLU A 650 -3.63 39.95 -15.64
CA GLU A 650 -2.23 39.67 -15.96
C GLU A 650 -1.26 40.18 -14.87
N LEU A 651 -1.48 41.40 -14.35
CA LEU A 651 -0.46 42.09 -13.56
C LEU A 651 -0.74 42.18 -12.07
N SER A 652 -2.00 42.14 -11.63
CA SER A 652 -2.33 42.28 -10.20
C SER A 652 -1.74 41.13 -9.39
N PRO A 653 -0.87 41.39 -8.39
CA PRO A 653 -0.45 40.35 -7.45
C PRO A 653 -1.62 39.80 -6.64
N ILE A 654 -2.66 40.61 -6.42
CA ILE A 654 -3.87 40.19 -5.70
C ILE A 654 -4.66 39.19 -6.55
N ALA A 655 -4.87 39.44 -7.84
CA ALA A 655 -5.61 38.54 -8.72
C ALA A 655 -4.97 37.14 -8.84
N ALA A 656 -3.64 37.03 -8.68
CA ALA A 656 -2.92 35.76 -8.73
C ALA A 656 -3.01 34.91 -7.46
N GLN A 657 -3.56 35.43 -6.36
CA GLN A 657 -3.58 34.73 -5.08
C GLN A 657 -4.29 33.36 -5.17
N PRO A 658 -3.79 32.33 -4.47
CA PRO A 658 -4.51 31.06 -4.32
C PRO A 658 -5.92 31.27 -3.78
N GLY A 659 -6.87 30.45 -4.23
CA GLY A 659 -8.27 30.56 -3.81
C GLY A 659 -9.09 31.67 -4.45
N ARG A 660 -8.47 32.69 -5.09
CA ARG A 660 -9.20 33.68 -5.90
C ARG A 660 -9.58 33.09 -7.27
N GLY A 661 -10.84 33.33 -7.67
CA GLY A 661 -11.41 32.90 -8.94
C GLY A 661 -11.16 33.87 -10.09
N SER A 662 -11.53 33.45 -11.30
CA SER A 662 -11.47 34.28 -12.52
C SER A 662 -12.46 35.46 -12.49
N ASP A 663 -13.41 35.41 -11.58
CA ASP A 663 -14.46 36.39 -11.33
C ASP A 663 -13.99 37.62 -10.53
N TYR A 664 -12.81 37.58 -9.88
CA TYR A 664 -12.26 38.67 -9.04
C TYR A 664 -12.44 40.07 -9.66
N TYR A 665 -12.14 40.21 -10.95
CA TYR A 665 -12.32 41.48 -11.64
C TYR A 665 -13.80 41.88 -11.76
N MET A 666 -14.66 40.96 -12.15
CA MET A 666 -16.06 41.23 -12.49
C MET A 666 -16.94 41.41 -11.24
N GLU A 667 -16.68 40.65 -10.18
CA GLU A 667 -17.50 40.66 -8.96
C GLU A 667 -17.03 41.72 -7.94
N TYR A 668 -15.73 42.00 -7.88
CA TYR A 668 -15.18 42.92 -6.89
C TYR A 668 -14.56 44.18 -7.51
N VAL A 669 -13.56 44.05 -8.38
CA VAL A 669 -12.77 45.20 -8.84
C VAL A 669 -13.62 46.21 -9.62
N TYR A 670 -14.33 45.74 -10.65
CA TYR A 670 -15.10 46.60 -11.54
C TYR A 670 -16.30 47.28 -10.85
N PRO A 671 -17.16 46.57 -10.09
CA PRO A 671 -18.27 47.21 -9.37
C PRO A 671 -17.79 48.23 -8.34
N THR A 672 -16.72 47.90 -7.60
CA THR A 672 -16.14 48.81 -6.60
C THR A 672 -15.57 50.06 -7.25
N ALA A 673 -14.83 49.92 -8.36
CA ALA A 673 -14.29 51.04 -9.12
C ALA A 673 -15.39 51.97 -9.66
N VAL A 674 -16.49 51.39 -10.19
CA VAL A 674 -17.65 52.18 -10.65
C VAL A 674 -18.32 52.92 -9.50
N SER A 675 -18.45 52.28 -8.34
CA SER A 675 -19.01 52.92 -7.14
C SER A 675 -18.13 54.07 -6.65
N LEU A 676 -16.81 53.87 -6.58
CA LEU A 676 -15.84 54.91 -6.23
C LEU A 676 -15.91 56.08 -7.23
N PHE A 677 -15.93 55.78 -8.53
CA PHE A 677 -16.04 56.80 -9.57
C PHE A 677 -17.32 57.63 -9.45
N ARG A 678 -18.47 56.98 -9.19
CA ARG A 678 -19.74 57.66 -8.94
C ARG A 678 -19.70 58.54 -7.69
N THR A 679 -19.11 58.03 -6.62
CA THR A 679 -18.98 58.76 -5.35
C THR A 679 -18.16 60.03 -5.53
N GLU A 680 -17.02 59.95 -6.22
CA GLU A 680 -16.19 61.13 -6.52
C GLU A 680 -16.90 62.10 -7.48
N LYS A 681 -17.68 61.60 -8.45
CA LYS A 681 -18.52 62.43 -9.33
C LYS A 681 -19.58 63.20 -8.54
N GLU A 682 -20.22 62.57 -7.55
CA GLU A 682 -21.18 63.24 -6.68
C GLU A 682 -20.50 64.25 -5.76
N LYS A 683 -19.34 63.91 -5.19
CA LYS A 683 -18.53 64.87 -4.41
C LYS A 683 -18.26 66.13 -5.22
N LEU A 684 -17.82 66.00 -6.48
CA LEU A 684 -17.57 67.14 -7.36
C LEU A 684 -18.82 67.98 -7.62
N LYS A 685 -19.99 67.37 -7.81
CA LYS A 685 -21.25 68.12 -8.01
C LYS A 685 -21.63 68.95 -6.79
N THR A 686 -21.33 68.46 -5.59
CA THR A 686 -21.65 69.13 -4.32
C THR A 686 -20.52 69.99 -3.77
N TYR A 687 -19.35 69.97 -4.40
CA TYR A 687 -18.16 70.66 -3.93
C TYR A 687 -18.24 72.14 -4.25
N HIS A 688 -17.99 72.97 -3.23
CA HIS A 688 -17.94 74.41 -3.36
C HIS A 688 -16.57 74.90 -2.86
N PRO A 689 -15.71 75.46 -3.73
CA PRO A 689 -14.43 76.00 -3.30
C PRO A 689 -14.64 77.12 -2.28
N SER A 690 -13.87 77.11 -1.20
CA SER A 690 -13.95 78.14 -0.16
C SER A 690 -13.05 79.32 -0.54
N PRO A 691 -13.59 80.54 -0.70
CA PRO A 691 -12.77 81.71 -1.00
C PRO A 691 -11.85 82.06 0.18
N ARG A 692 -10.59 82.39 -0.11
CA ARG A 692 -9.64 82.85 0.92
C ARG A 692 -10.02 84.24 1.42
N GLN A 693 -9.89 84.48 2.72
CA GLN A 693 -10.15 85.78 3.35
C GLN A 693 -9.25 86.89 2.81
N GLN A 694 -8.00 86.57 2.47
CA GLN A 694 -7.07 87.45 1.78
C GLN A 694 -6.69 86.79 0.46
N LYS A 695 -7.25 87.31 -0.64
CA LYS A 695 -6.99 86.85 -2.00
C LYS A 695 -5.62 87.34 -2.50
N GLU A 696 -4.96 86.57 -3.36
CA GLU A 696 -3.70 86.99 -4.00
C GLU A 696 -3.94 88.12 -5.02
N GLU A 697 -2.98 89.03 -5.23
CA GLU A 697 -3.16 90.04 -6.29
C GLU A 697 -3.05 89.43 -7.70
N ASN A 698 -2.35 88.32 -7.84
CA ASN A 698 -2.15 87.63 -9.11
C ASN A 698 -3.20 86.52 -9.31
N ALA A 699 -4.01 86.64 -10.36
CA ALA A 699 -5.07 85.69 -10.70
C ALA A 699 -4.56 84.27 -11.00
N ASP A 700 -3.39 84.11 -11.61
CA ASP A 700 -2.77 82.80 -11.91
C ASP A 700 -2.46 82.02 -10.62
N ARG A 701 -1.92 82.74 -9.60
CA ARG A 701 -1.61 82.15 -8.30
C ARG A 701 -2.87 81.79 -7.51
N GLU A 702 -3.92 82.61 -7.61
CA GLU A 702 -5.20 82.30 -6.98
C GLU A 702 -5.87 81.09 -7.65
N TYR A 703 -5.80 81.02 -8.98
CA TYR A 703 -6.29 79.86 -9.74
C TYR A 703 -5.57 78.56 -9.34
N GLU A 704 -4.24 78.57 -9.30
CA GLU A 704 -3.46 77.37 -8.93
C GLU A 704 -3.75 76.91 -7.48
N TYR A 705 -4.01 77.85 -6.56
CA TYR A 705 -4.42 77.50 -5.20
C TYR A 705 -5.75 76.73 -5.19
N HIS A 706 -6.79 77.26 -5.84
CA HIS A 706 -8.11 76.61 -5.86
C HIS A 706 -8.08 75.29 -6.60
N LYS A 707 -7.29 75.19 -7.68
CA LYS A 707 -7.01 73.95 -8.40
C LYS A 707 -6.37 72.91 -7.48
N GLN A 708 -5.39 73.29 -6.67
CA GLN A 708 -4.78 72.38 -5.71
C GLN A 708 -5.78 71.89 -4.66
N GLN A 709 -6.60 72.78 -4.10
CA GLN A 709 -7.63 72.41 -3.12
C GLN A 709 -8.66 71.42 -3.69
N ILE A 710 -9.09 71.63 -4.94
CA ILE A 710 -9.99 70.70 -5.64
C ILE A 710 -9.33 69.33 -5.83
N LEU A 711 -8.07 69.30 -6.27
CA LEU A 711 -7.32 68.05 -6.50
C LEU A 711 -7.04 67.27 -5.20
N GLU A 712 -6.92 67.97 -4.07
CA GLU A 712 -6.80 67.36 -2.74
C GLU A 712 -8.15 66.78 -2.25
N ALA A 713 -9.26 67.44 -2.58
CA ALA A 713 -10.59 67.04 -2.13
C ALA A 713 -11.26 65.97 -3.02
N ILE A 714 -10.98 65.98 -4.33
CA ILE A 714 -11.67 65.17 -5.33
C ILE A 714 -10.67 64.34 -6.12
N ALA A 715 -10.79 63.01 -5.99
CA ALA A 715 -9.87 62.07 -6.61
C ALA A 715 -10.33 61.70 -8.04
N LEU A 716 -10.50 62.70 -8.91
CA LEU A 716 -10.81 62.56 -10.34
C LEU A 716 -9.79 63.33 -11.19
N PRO A 717 -9.59 62.93 -12.47
CA PRO A 717 -8.88 63.77 -13.42
C PRO A 717 -9.51 65.16 -13.51
N PHE A 718 -8.66 66.18 -13.65
CA PHE A 718 -9.11 67.55 -13.75
C PHE A 718 -9.99 67.72 -15.00
N GLU A 719 -11.22 68.20 -14.82
CA GLU A 719 -12.21 68.37 -15.88
C GLU A 719 -12.76 69.81 -15.91
N THR A 720 -13.29 70.27 -17.05
CA THR A 720 -13.77 71.66 -17.24
C THR A 720 -14.79 72.11 -16.20
N ALA A 721 -15.55 71.20 -15.59
CA ALA A 721 -16.47 71.53 -14.50
C ALA A 721 -15.74 72.10 -13.27
N MET A 722 -14.52 71.65 -13.01
CA MET A 722 -13.66 72.19 -11.95
C MET A 722 -13.19 73.61 -12.27
N ASP A 723 -12.84 73.89 -13.53
CA ASP A 723 -12.50 75.24 -13.97
C ASP A 723 -13.66 76.22 -13.80
N VAL A 724 -14.89 75.77 -14.07
CA VAL A 724 -16.09 76.58 -13.84
C VAL A 724 -16.25 76.91 -12.36
N LEU A 725 -16.04 75.95 -11.44
CA LEU A 725 -16.11 76.19 -9.99
C LEU A 725 -15.03 77.19 -9.51
N ILE A 726 -13.81 77.08 -10.04
CA ILE A 726 -12.72 78.03 -9.72
C ILE A 726 -13.08 79.43 -10.23
N ALA A 727 -13.54 79.54 -11.48
CA ALA A 727 -13.94 80.81 -12.07
C ALA A 727 -15.11 81.46 -11.31
N GLU A 728 -16.14 80.69 -10.92
CA GLU A 728 -17.24 81.15 -10.07
C GLU A 728 -16.72 81.71 -8.74
N THR A 729 -15.76 81.02 -8.11
CA THR A 729 -15.17 81.46 -6.83
C THR A 729 -14.33 82.73 -6.99
N MET A 730 -13.52 82.83 -8.05
CA MET A 730 -12.72 84.03 -8.32
C MET A 730 -13.59 85.24 -8.69
N LEU A 731 -14.72 85.04 -9.38
CA LEU A 731 -15.72 86.10 -9.60
C LEU A 731 -16.29 86.61 -8.27
N LEU A 732 -16.63 85.70 -7.34
CA LEU A 732 -17.09 86.08 -5.99
C LEU A 732 -16.01 86.83 -5.18
N GLN A 733 -14.73 86.50 -5.38
CA GLN A 733 -13.60 87.23 -4.79
C GLN A 733 -13.35 88.60 -5.45
N GLY A 734 -14.02 88.92 -6.56
CA GLY A 734 -13.94 90.21 -7.25
C GLY A 734 -12.75 90.37 -8.19
N TYR A 735 -12.29 89.30 -8.85
CA TYR A 735 -11.37 89.41 -10.00
C TYR A 735 -12.15 89.80 -11.26
N PRO A 736 -11.59 90.64 -12.15
CA PRO A 736 -12.23 90.96 -13.42
C PRO A 736 -12.19 89.77 -14.39
N GLU A 737 -13.22 89.64 -15.22
CA GLU A 737 -13.39 88.50 -16.13
C GLU A 737 -12.18 88.26 -17.06
N TYR A 738 -11.49 89.33 -17.49
CA TYR A 738 -10.32 89.21 -18.36
C TYR A 738 -9.09 88.62 -17.64
N GLU A 739 -8.93 88.84 -16.33
CA GLU A 739 -7.84 88.24 -15.54
C GLU A 739 -8.11 86.77 -15.24
N ILE A 740 -9.37 86.41 -14.96
CA ILE A 740 -9.78 85.01 -14.78
C ILE A 740 -9.62 84.23 -16.09
N ALA A 741 -10.04 84.81 -17.21
CA ALA A 741 -9.85 84.21 -18.54
C ALA A 741 -8.36 84.03 -18.87
N GLY A 742 -7.52 85.02 -18.56
CA GLY A 742 -6.07 84.93 -18.74
C GLY A 742 -5.44 83.81 -17.89
N ALA A 743 -5.82 83.71 -16.61
CA ALA A 743 -5.34 82.66 -15.71
C ALA A 743 -5.77 81.26 -16.16
N LEU A 744 -7.01 81.11 -16.64
CA LEU A 744 -7.49 79.85 -17.21
C LEU A 744 -6.76 79.46 -18.48
N ASP A 745 -6.49 80.42 -19.38
CA ASP A 745 -5.73 80.15 -20.60
C ASP A 745 -4.27 79.77 -20.29
N GLU A 746 -3.64 80.36 -19.27
CA GLU A 746 -2.25 80.05 -18.94
C GLU A 746 -2.10 78.79 -18.07
N CYS A 747 -2.98 78.60 -17.08
CA CYS A 747 -2.78 77.62 -16.00
C CYS A 747 -3.71 76.40 -16.06
N SER A 748 -4.81 76.43 -16.83
CA SER A 748 -5.74 75.31 -16.87
C SER A 748 -5.18 74.10 -17.62
N PRO A 749 -5.21 72.90 -17.02
CA PRO A 749 -4.84 71.67 -17.72
C PRO A 749 -5.86 71.23 -18.77
N CYS A 750 -7.04 71.88 -18.85
CA CYS A 750 -8.11 71.58 -19.81
C CYS A 750 -8.10 72.49 -21.05
N ARG A 751 -7.30 73.56 -21.06
CA ARG A 751 -7.22 74.50 -22.20
C ARG A 751 -6.82 73.80 -23.49
N GLU A 752 -5.80 72.94 -23.44
CA GLU A 752 -5.19 72.31 -24.62
C GLU A 752 -4.99 73.31 -25.79
N ASN A 753 -5.35 72.94 -27.03
CA ASN A 753 -5.26 73.80 -28.22
C ASN A 753 -6.55 74.63 -28.47
N GLN A 754 -7.41 74.80 -27.47
CA GLN A 754 -8.67 75.55 -27.65
C GLN A 754 -8.42 77.06 -27.57
N GLU A 755 -8.66 77.76 -28.69
CA GLU A 755 -8.61 79.22 -28.71
C GLU A 755 -9.78 79.81 -27.90
N ASN A 756 -9.48 80.79 -27.05
CA ASN A 756 -10.44 81.47 -26.16
C ASN A 756 -11.11 80.56 -25.11
N TYR A 757 -10.42 79.52 -24.64
CA TYR A 757 -10.91 78.61 -23.61
C TYR A 757 -11.30 79.37 -22.34
N GLY A 758 -10.39 80.16 -21.78
CA GLY A 758 -10.63 80.92 -20.55
C GLY A 758 -11.83 81.85 -20.66
N LEU A 759 -11.98 82.56 -21.78
CA LEU A 759 -13.14 83.42 -22.01
C LEU A 759 -14.47 82.64 -22.03
N SER A 760 -14.48 81.44 -22.62
CA SER A 760 -15.68 80.60 -22.69
C SER A 760 -16.11 80.09 -21.31
N VAL A 761 -15.14 79.66 -20.49
CA VAL A 761 -15.37 79.16 -19.14
C VAL A 761 -15.79 80.29 -18.20
N THR A 762 -15.11 81.44 -18.24
CA THR A 762 -15.46 82.60 -17.42
C THR A 762 -16.86 83.11 -17.73
N LYS A 763 -17.26 83.15 -19.02
CA LYS A 763 -18.64 83.51 -19.39
C LYS A 763 -19.67 82.49 -18.91
N ASN A 764 -19.35 81.20 -18.97
CA ASN A 764 -20.22 80.14 -18.43
C ASN A 764 -20.40 80.30 -16.92
N ALA A 765 -19.30 80.51 -16.18
CA ALA A 765 -19.32 80.81 -14.75
C ALA A 765 -20.15 82.06 -14.44
N ALA A 766 -19.91 83.18 -15.13
CA ALA A 766 -20.64 84.44 -14.95
C ALA A 766 -22.15 84.30 -15.25
N SER A 767 -22.52 83.47 -16.24
CA SER A 767 -23.93 83.21 -16.57
C SER A 767 -24.67 82.40 -15.51
N LYS A 768 -23.96 81.57 -14.73
CA LYS A 768 -24.51 80.86 -13.57
C LYS A 768 -24.61 81.75 -12.32
N SER A 769 -23.84 82.83 -12.25
CA SER A 769 -23.86 83.80 -11.15
C SER A 769 -25.12 84.70 -11.13
N ILE A 770 -25.92 84.72 -12.21
CA ILE A 770 -27.16 85.53 -12.32
C ILE A 770 -28.39 84.69 -11.84
N VAL A 771 -28.48 84.55 -10.50
CA VAL A 771 -29.58 84.23 -9.54
C VAL A 771 -30.76 83.28 -9.90
N GLU A 772 -30.90 82.19 -9.12
CA GLU A 772 -32.18 81.70 -8.55
C GLU A 772 -31.94 81.11 -7.14
N GLU A 773 -32.33 81.81 -6.06
CA GLU A 773 -32.46 81.19 -4.73
C GLU A 773 -33.77 80.39 -4.65
N ARG A 774 -33.65 79.07 -4.50
CA ARG A 774 -34.78 78.16 -4.25
C ARG A 774 -34.72 77.67 -2.81
N GLU A 775 -35.64 78.10 -1.97
CA GLU A 775 -35.85 77.52 -0.65
C GLU A 775 -36.86 76.38 -0.73
N THR A 776 -36.41 75.18 -0.37
CA THR A 776 -37.26 73.98 -0.27
C THR A 776 -37.59 73.74 1.20
N ILE A 777 -38.84 73.93 1.60
CA ILE A 777 -39.31 73.63 2.97
C ILE A 777 -39.96 72.24 2.97
N VAL A 778 -39.46 71.34 3.83
CA VAL A 778 -39.99 69.97 3.99
C VAL A 778 -40.67 69.85 5.34
N GLU A 779 -42.00 69.80 5.35
CA GLU A 779 -42.78 69.49 6.57
C GLU A 779 -43.07 67.98 6.61
N THR A 780 -42.67 67.33 7.71
CA THR A 780 -42.92 65.91 7.96
C THR A 780 -43.90 65.76 9.11
N THR A 781 -45.09 65.21 8.86
CA THR A 781 -46.08 64.93 9.92
C THR A 781 -45.89 63.51 10.43
N ILE A 782 -45.64 63.35 11.73
CA ILE A 782 -45.38 62.06 12.39
C ILE A 782 -46.45 61.83 13.46
N GLU A 783 -47.05 60.65 13.47
CA GLU A 783 -47.95 60.21 14.51
C GLU A 783 -47.21 59.27 15.46
N ASN A 784 -47.25 59.61 16.75
CA ASN A 784 -46.57 58.88 17.81
C ASN A 784 -47.63 58.23 18.72
N THR A 785 -47.52 56.93 18.96
CA THR A 785 -48.42 56.19 19.84
C THR A 785 -47.70 55.89 21.16
N TYR A 786 -48.35 56.23 22.27
CA TYR A 786 -47.81 56.08 23.63
C TYR A 786 -48.73 55.16 24.45
N GLU A 787 -48.15 54.23 25.21
CA GLU A 787 -48.83 53.50 26.30
C GLU A 787 -48.05 53.75 27.60
N ASP A 788 -48.78 54.02 28.69
CA ASP A 788 -48.25 54.37 30.01
C ASP A 788 -47.09 55.39 29.97
N ASN A 789 -47.29 56.47 29.18
CA ASN A 789 -46.32 57.57 28.96
C ASN A 789 -44.98 57.16 28.33
N SER A 790 -44.86 55.95 27.79
CA SER A 790 -43.70 55.52 27.01
C SER A 790 -44.04 55.49 25.52
N LEU A 791 -43.15 56.04 24.67
CA LEU A 791 -43.33 56.00 23.22
C LEU A 791 -43.13 54.56 22.77
N VAL A 792 -44.19 53.94 22.25
CA VAL A 792 -44.13 52.53 21.83
C VAL A 792 -44.03 52.41 20.32
N ASN A 793 -44.51 53.41 19.56
CA ASN A 793 -44.41 53.42 18.11
C ASN A 793 -44.45 54.84 17.53
N SER A 794 -43.75 55.08 16.42
CA SER A 794 -43.82 56.32 15.64
C SER A 794 -43.96 56.01 14.15
N ARG A 795 -44.96 56.61 13.50
CA ARG A 795 -45.27 56.40 12.08
C ARG A 795 -45.37 57.74 11.35
N VAL A 796 -44.58 57.90 10.29
CA VAL A 796 -44.67 59.08 9.41
C VAL A 796 -45.93 58.95 8.55
N LEU A 797 -46.84 59.92 8.64
CA LEU A 797 -48.12 59.90 7.92
C LEU A 797 -48.01 60.54 6.53
N SER A 798 -47.26 61.63 6.39
CA SER A 798 -47.00 62.28 5.10
C SER A 798 -45.79 63.22 5.14
N ARG A 799 -45.14 63.40 3.98
CA ARG A 799 -44.18 64.47 3.72
C ARG A 799 -44.69 65.33 2.57
N ASN A 800 -44.86 66.62 2.80
CA ASN A 800 -45.15 67.59 1.73
C ASN A 800 -43.95 68.51 1.55
N VAL A 801 -43.60 68.74 0.28
CA VAL A 801 -42.49 69.59 -0.15
C VAL A 801 -43.08 70.72 -0.96
N THR A 802 -42.81 71.97 -0.57
CA THR A 802 -43.25 73.15 -1.32
C THR A 802 -42.04 74.03 -1.62
N GLU A 803 -41.93 74.46 -2.88
CA GLU A 803 -40.85 75.33 -3.39
C GLU A 803 -41.40 76.74 -3.61
N ASN A 804 -40.71 77.76 -3.08
CA ASN A 804 -40.98 79.17 -3.38
C ASN A 804 -39.79 79.81 -4.08
N ILE A 805 -40.06 80.68 -5.06
CA ILE A 805 -39.06 81.36 -5.88
C ILE A 805 -39.20 82.88 -5.65
N ARG A 806 -38.11 83.58 -5.33
CA ARG A 806 -38.03 85.04 -5.31
C ARG A 806 -36.89 85.55 -6.20
N SER A 807 -37.15 86.65 -6.90
CA SER A 807 -36.20 87.32 -7.80
C SER A 807 -35.98 88.75 -7.33
N THR A 808 -34.73 89.18 -7.16
CA THR A 808 -34.39 90.59 -6.91
C THR A 808 -33.28 91.07 -7.84
N VAL A 809 -33.55 92.17 -8.53
CA VAL A 809 -32.59 93.00 -9.28
C VAL A 809 -32.14 94.13 -8.36
N VAL A 810 -30.85 94.47 -8.34
CA VAL A 810 -30.36 95.69 -7.67
C VAL A 810 -29.72 96.60 -8.72
N GLU A 811 -30.36 97.74 -8.96
CA GLU A 811 -29.81 98.89 -9.70
C GLU A 811 -28.75 99.62 -8.85
N GLY A 812 -27.72 100.17 -9.52
CA GLY A 812 -26.50 100.69 -8.91
C GLY A 812 -26.53 102.14 -8.38
N GLY A 813 -25.38 102.61 -7.89
CA GLY A 813 -25.20 104.03 -7.57
C GLY A 813 -23.82 104.42 -7.03
N SER A 814 -23.15 105.27 -7.83
CA SER A 814 -22.04 106.22 -7.54
C SER A 814 -20.63 105.67 -7.29
#